data_AF-A0A3M2FXH5-F1
#
_entry.id   AF-A0A3M2FXH5-F1
#
_cell.length_a   1.000
_cell.length_b   1.000
_cell.length_c   1.000
_cell.angle_alpha   90.00
_cell.angle_beta   90.00
_cell.angle_gamma   90.00
#
_symmetry.space_group_name_H-M   'P 1'
#
loop_
_entity.id
_entity.type
_entity.pdbx_description
1 polymer ?
#
loop_
_entity_poly.entity_id
_entity_poly.type
_entity_poly.pdbx_seq_one_letter_code
_entity_poly.pdbx_strand_id
1 'polypeptide(L)'
;AQPPLLFTPADGALVGQAYPIFSWTPVTAPATVPIVYDVLLVEVLPGQTPLQALQANRAHATASLTGQTSFTYTPDLLPLREGARYAWQVTARAADDSLPFTNDGRSEVYTFIYTPIDGPGESLASLGAIVLEPGFARLGDLSRFLEFGDVTVTETATSYVFNGEAMLELTFEAPTRLSVELIDLEIQKTGLGTPVVLGGALEAGDVPALPVPEAGSLRLTGLGWRFGEGFTASADLRLAGETVRARGDLRLTRSGLFGTLEAEGRPLATLGDDLVRLEVTRLQASFPDGLITGAGTVHTFHGAGEATVRCPAPTLTLSGEAATVGLDCEPEAVLPLVDGSDRLTFGVDRLSGTFSIDADQTLGYDLTVRGGVHLHPANAPACGLDATAALSDAAGFSLVRAAPDCPRPDPELDLGLVRLGIENLRLETLTYTPAAGWDVALALDAALRIPAFGDLRLPRLSGLRLGTDGLTLPALDLSGAQLPGTPFDVDGFGVRLTQLRLNGFTFPFFDVDRIGPGPWDLGFEAEVTLPDSPDLPACLANASFRLIGGRVEGAAMQADIEAQDVGPCRWAFGESGYALVIRSVAGRFNGVYLEERDVFEHDGYVALQAALEVGEPFTCAGTEAADLGGADLAVEYGLNGTVAPVVPSCPVRLGPFEVAVERSTLRFEYARALGQRAYLDADAVLSLPDGPPVRGTFTLDLVTGEFLNVHFRLDEPFDWAVPADDPVLTFRLERAELSADGFLVDGRQTLRLGPDPLGVTFDNLRIDLETQRILGGRALFDQPFALEAGIDPATGALDFRALATGSERTLDPGVYLELGGTVVLYSTGLHTIRRAATALAYDGETYAGDVAVDFTEDFAFRLYPRFGVRRGRADLLWDEARLAYIDETGFHPDPAILADVLVPDRLPLPTEAIAYLTLRENDRLLVDVTDGGDGTVRLATRPDTPLEIVLPALDPVDPPRLPVALNDVRIRANPSNPEWVSGTLTATVPADDPAFDLTDEGAPLRLTEILFGAGQVGDQTLAALFLKGDLLLFGEAVDRQGEAALYVQSDGVARGVFDLTGLDAPIQLVPGSDRVTLTVEQVQGTADVPLLPTAPGPATFALTADARLAVNGASGPAAAE
;
A
#
# COMPACT_ATOMS: atom_id res chain seq x y z
N ALA A 1 -3.58 -14.74 94.24
CA ALA A 1 -2.87 -16.03 94.29
C ALA A 1 -2.74 -16.53 95.73
N GLN A 2 -2.65 -17.85 95.92
CA GLN A 2 -2.32 -18.43 97.23
C GLN A 2 -0.82 -18.27 97.52
N PRO A 3 -0.40 -18.30 98.81
CA PRO A 3 1.02 -18.23 99.17
C PRO A 3 1.72 -19.53 98.76
N PRO A 4 3.06 -19.49 98.57
CA PRO A 4 3.83 -20.70 98.30
C PRO A 4 3.80 -21.65 99.50
N LEU A 5 3.72 -22.95 99.25
CA LEU A 5 3.86 -24.02 100.24
C LEU A 5 5.32 -24.48 100.29
N LEU A 6 5.88 -24.63 101.49
CA LEU A 6 7.29 -24.97 101.67
C LEU A 6 7.49 -26.48 101.57
N PHE A 7 8.54 -26.92 100.88
CA PHE A 7 8.82 -28.33 100.58
C PHE A 7 9.99 -28.89 101.41
N THR A 8 11.20 -28.41 101.12
CA THR A 8 12.43 -28.81 101.82
C THR A 8 13.19 -27.58 102.32
N PRO A 9 13.86 -27.61 103.47
CA PRO A 9 13.72 -28.62 104.52
C PRO A 9 12.29 -28.64 105.09
N ALA A 10 11.75 -29.82 105.35
CA ALA A 10 10.42 -29.98 105.93
C ALA A 10 10.33 -29.40 107.35
N ASP A 11 9.13 -29.06 107.83
CA ASP A 11 8.97 -28.51 109.18
C ASP A 11 9.38 -29.53 110.26
N GLY A 12 10.21 -29.06 111.19
CA GLY A 12 10.80 -29.86 112.25
C GLY A 12 11.94 -30.77 111.81
N ALA A 13 12.39 -30.70 110.55
CA ALA A 13 13.40 -31.61 110.03
C ALA A 13 14.76 -31.47 110.73
N LEU A 14 15.49 -32.58 110.82
CA LEU A 14 16.91 -32.60 111.16
C LEU A 14 17.71 -32.47 109.86
N VAL A 15 18.41 -31.35 109.68
CA VAL A 15 19.20 -31.07 108.47
C VAL A 15 20.66 -31.32 108.77
N GLY A 16 21.28 -32.21 108.01
CA GLY A 16 22.68 -32.59 108.15
C GLY A 16 23.61 -31.98 107.11
N GLN A 17 23.05 -31.40 106.05
CA GLN A 17 23.82 -30.65 105.06
C GLN A 17 24.22 -29.29 105.60
N ALA A 18 25.51 -28.93 105.50
CA ALA A 18 25.99 -27.58 105.84
C ALA A 18 25.43 -26.51 104.89
N TYR A 19 25.00 -26.93 103.69
CA TYR A 19 24.52 -26.10 102.60
C TYR A 19 23.18 -26.66 102.08
N PRO A 20 22.09 -26.57 102.86
CA PRO A 20 20.81 -27.15 102.47
C PRO A 20 20.17 -26.42 101.28
N ILE A 21 19.32 -27.11 100.53
CA ILE A 21 18.47 -26.50 99.51
C ILE A 21 17.09 -26.25 100.11
N PHE A 22 16.60 -25.02 99.93
CA PHE A 22 15.24 -24.63 100.25
C PHE A 22 14.38 -24.70 98.98
N SER A 23 13.17 -25.26 99.04
CA SER A 23 12.26 -25.24 97.89
C SER A 23 10.80 -25.12 98.30
N TRP A 24 9.95 -24.62 97.40
CA TRP A 24 8.53 -24.33 97.63
C TRP A 24 7.70 -24.44 96.34
N THR A 25 6.37 -24.49 96.45
CA THR A 25 5.47 -24.47 95.27
C THR A 25 5.56 -23.13 94.53
N PRO A 26 5.52 -23.11 93.19
CA PRO A 26 5.18 -21.89 92.48
C PRO A 26 3.76 -21.43 92.84
N VAL A 27 3.53 -20.12 92.88
CA VAL A 27 2.17 -19.55 93.00
C VAL A 27 1.50 -19.45 91.63
N THR A 28 0.20 -19.71 91.58
CA THR A 28 -0.59 -19.61 90.35
C THR A 28 -0.78 -18.15 89.94
N ALA A 29 -0.28 -17.78 88.76
CA ALA A 29 -0.43 -16.46 88.17
C ALA A 29 -0.60 -16.58 86.64
N PRO A 30 -1.25 -15.60 85.97
CA PRO A 30 -1.24 -15.52 84.50
C PRO A 30 0.19 -15.49 83.98
N ALA A 31 0.45 -16.15 82.84
CA ALA A 31 1.80 -16.27 82.27
C ALA A 31 2.49 -14.91 81.99
N THR A 32 1.72 -13.84 81.86
CA THR A 32 2.21 -12.47 81.64
C THR A 32 2.73 -11.76 82.90
N VAL A 33 2.54 -12.32 84.10
CA VAL A 33 2.88 -11.68 85.38
C VAL A 33 4.08 -12.38 86.04
N PRO A 34 5.27 -11.73 86.12
CA PRO A 34 6.44 -12.32 86.76
C PRO A 34 6.34 -12.30 88.30
N ILE A 35 6.57 -13.45 88.93
CA ILE A 35 6.53 -13.61 90.40
C ILE A 35 7.93 -13.57 91.00
N VAL A 36 8.10 -12.81 92.09
CA VAL A 36 9.30 -12.74 92.91
C VAL A 36 9.06 -13.42 94.26
N TYR A 37 10.01 -14.24 94.69
CA TYR A 37 10.01 -14.95 95.97
C TYR A 37 11.12 -14.42 96.87
N ASP A 38 10.74 -13.87 98.02
CA ASP A 38 11.66 -13.39 99.05
C ASP A 38 11.79 -14.44 100.15
N VAL A 39 12.96 -15.08 100.25
CA VAL A 39 13.31 -16.08 101.26
C VAL A 39 13.94 -15.39 102.46
N LEU A 40 13.48 -15.72 103.67
CA LEU A 40 14.06 -15.26 104.93
C LEU A 40 14.36 -16.46 105.83
N LEU A 41 15.61 -16.56 106.28
CA LEU A 41 16.08 -17.56 107.25
C LEU A 41 16.61 -16.84 108.50
N VAL A 42 16.20 -17.28 109.69
CA VAL A 42 16.66 -16.75 110.98
C VAL A 42 17.01 -17.88 111.94
N GLU A 43 17.93 -17.64 112.87
CA GLU A 43 18.14 -18.55 114.00
C GLU A 43 17.08 -18.28 115.09
N VAL A 44 16.55 -19.34 115.70
CA VAL A 44 15.59 -19.26 116.82
C VAL A 44 16.37 -19.33 118.13
N LEU A 45 16.44 -18.21 118.86
CA LEU A 45 17.16 -18.14 120.12
C LEU A 45 16.35 -18.78 121.27
N PRO A 46 17.01 -19.26 122.34
CA PRO A 46 16.31 -19.89 123.48
C PRO A 46 15.19 -19.00 124.05
N GLY A 47 13.99 -19.56 124.17
CA GLY A 47 12.81 -18.88 124.72
C GLY A 47 11.93 -18.13 123.72
N GLN A 48 12.32 -18.06 122.43
CA GLN A 48 11.51 -17.46 121.37
C GLN A 48 10.64 -18.51 120.65
N THR A 49 9.49 -18.07 120.11
CA THR A 49 8.77 -18.85 119.08
C THR A 49 9.39 -18.63 117.69
N PRO A 50 9.21 -19.56 116.73
CA PRO A 50 9.72 -19.38 115.36
C PRO A 50 9.25 -18.09 114.68
N LEU A 51 7.97 -17.73 114.89
CA LEU A 51 7.40 -16.49 114.36
C LEU A 51 8.03 -15.25 115.02
N GLN A 52 8.26 -15.27 116.34
CA GLN A 52 8.96 -14.18 117.03
C GLN A 52 10.39 -14.01 116.50
N ALA A 53 11.08 -15.13 116.22
CA ALA A 53 12.42 -15.09 115.65
C ALA A 53 12.42 -14.43 114.25
N LEU A 54 11.49 -14.79 113.37
CA LEU A 54 11.40 -14.19 112.02
C LEU A 54 11.13 -12.69 112.04
N GLN A 55 10.39 -12.21 113.04
CA GLN A 55 10.02 -10.80 113.17
C GLN A 55 11.10 -9.94 113.85
N ALA A 56 11.87 -10.51 114.78
CA ALA A 56 12.74 -9.74 115.68
C ALA A 56 14.24 -10.03 115.55
N ASN A 57 14.63 -11.21 115.03
CA ASN A 57 16.05 -11.57 114.93
C ASN A 57 16.67 -11.04 113.63
N ARG A 58 17.99 -10.87 113.65
CA ARG A 58 18.76 -10.57 112.44
C ARG A 58 18.68 -11.76 111.49
N ALA A 59 18.42 -11.48 110.20
CA ALA A 59 18.47 -12.48 109.16
C ALA A 59 19.79 -13.27 109.19
N HIS A 60 19.67 -14.59 109.19
CA HIS A 60 20.78 -15.51 109.01
C HIS A 60 21.13 -15.63 107.52
N ALA A 61 20.09 -15.69 106.66
CA ALA A 61 20.21 -15.54 105.22
C ALA A 61 18.92 -14.95 104.63
N THR A 62 19.05 -14.28 103.48
CA THR A 62 17.93 -13.80 102.68
C THR A 62 18.24 -13.93 101.20
N ALA A 63 17.23 -14.19 100.37
CA ALA A 63 17.36 -14.18 98.92
C ALA A 63 16.07 -13.68 98.26
N SER A 64 16.18 -13.02 97.10
CA SER A 64 15.05 -12.61 96.27
C SER A 64 15.18 -13.23 94.89
N LEU A 65 14.19 -14.04 94.50
CA LEU A 65 14.30 -14.92 93.35
C LEU A 65 13.09 -14.73 92.42
N THR A 66 13.34 -14.35 91.16
CA THR A 66 12.28 -14.16 90.16
C THR A 66 12.05 -15.45 89.39
N GLY A 67 10.83 -15.99 89.46
CA GLY A 67 10.42 -17.19 88.73
C GLY A 67 11.09 -18.50 89.16
N GLN A 68 11.95 -18.48 90.19
CA GLN A 68 12.62 -19.66 90.74
C GLN A 68 11.95 -20.10 92.05
N THR A 69 11.80 -21.41 92.22
CA THR A 69 11.10 -22.06 93.33
C THR A 69 12.03 -22.82 94.28
N SER A 70 13.33 -22.59 94.15
CA SER A 70 14.36 -23.15 95.00
C SER A 70 15.46 -22.14 95.29
N PHE A 71 16.07 -22.27 96.47
CA PHE A 71 17.18 -21.48 96.95
C PHE A 71 18.24 -22.41 97.56
N THR A 72 19.40 -22.49 96.92
CA THR A 72 20.54 -23.27 97.45
C THR A 72 21.31 -22.42 98.45
N TYR A 73 21.50 -22.94 99.68
CA TYR A 73 22.39 -22.32 100.65
C TYR A 73 23.85 -22.48 100.22
N THR A 74 24.66 -21.44 100.32
CA THR A 74 26.02 -21.43 99.76
C THR A 74 27.09 -21.07 100.81
N PRO A 75 28.38 -21.40 100.57
CA PRO A 75 29.46 -21.12 101.52
C PRO A 75 29.72 -19.64 101.84
N ASP A 76 29.21 -18.71 101.04
CA ASP A 76 29.28 -17.27 101.28
C ASP A 76 28.24 -16.76 102.30
N LEU A 77 27.22 -17.56 102.62
CA LEU A 77 26.24 -17.27 103.67
C LEU A 77 26.78 -17.62 105.07
N LEU A 78 26.12 -17.12 106.11
CA LEU A 78 26.52 -17.41 107.49
C LEU A 78 26.47 -18.93 107.75
N PRO A 79 27.53 -19.55 108.30
CA PRO A 79 27.52 -21.00 108.52
C PRO A 79 26.48 -21.40 109.57
N LEU A 80 25.80 -22.51 109.31
CA LEU A 80 24.86 -23.10 110.26
C LEU A 80 25.60 -23.63 111.49
N ARG A 81 25.02 -23.43 112.68
CA ARG A 81 25.60 -23.85 113.96
C ARG A 81 25.01 -25.18 114.41
N GLU A 82 25.87 -26.14 114.71
CA GLU A 82 25.45 -27.46 115.19
C GLU A 82 24.55 -27.33 116.43
N GLY A 83 23.41 -28.05 116.41
CA GLY A 83 22.40 -28.04 117.46
C GLY A 83 21.50 -26.79 117.48
N ALA A 84 21.75 -25.79 116.63
CA ALA A 84 20.90 -24.60 116.55
C ALA A 84 19.62 -24.88 115.75
N ARG A 85 18.52 -24.25 116.18
CA ARG A 85 17.23 -24.28 115.50
C ARG A 85 17.09 -23.05 114.62
N TYR A 86 16.64 -23.24 113.39
CA TYR A 86 16.39 -22.18 112.43
C TYR A 86 14.91 -22.15 112.03
N ALA A 87 14.41 -20.97 111.68
CA ALA A 87 13.09 -20.77 111.13
C ALA A 87 13.22 -20.07 109.77
N TRP A 88 12.42 -20.49 108.78
CA TRP A 88 12.43 -19.90 107.45
C TRP A 88 11.02 -19.71 106.89
N GLN A 89 10.89 -18.73 106.00
CA GLN A 89 9.63 -18.36 105.35
C GLN A 89 9.93 -17.81 103.95
N VAL A 90 9.00 -18.02 103.02
CA VAL A 90 9.04 -17.45 101.67
C VAL A 90 7.86 -16.51 101.48
N THR A 91 8.10 -15.33 100.92
CA THR A 91 7.05 -14.37 100.57
C THR A 91 6.98 -14.21 99.05
N ALA A 92 5.85 -14.55 98.44
CA ALA A 92 5.62 -14.35 97.02
C ALA A 92 4.95 -13.00 96.75
N ARG A 93 5.38 -12.30 95.70
CA ARG A 93 4.76 -11.06 95.21
C ARG A 93 4.86 -10.95 93.70
N ALA A 94 3.95 -10.23 93.07
CA ALA A 94 4.08 -9.87 91.67
C ALA A 94 5.14 -8.77 91.54
N ALA A 95 6.00 -8.83 90.51
CA ALA A 95 7.04 -7.83 90.33
C ALA A 95 6.49 -6.41 90.11
N ASP A 96 5.25 -6.30 89.61
CA ASP A 96 4.51 -5.08 89.30
C ASP A 96 3.32 -4.82 90.25
N ASP A 97 3.18 -5.58 91.34
CA ASP A 97 2.05 -5.55 92.29
C ASP A 97 0.65 -5.78 91.64
N SER A 98 0.59 -6.33 90.41
CA SER A 98 -0.68 -6.54 89.69
C SER A 98 -1.55 -7.67 90.26
N LEU A 99 -0.98 -8.56 91.06
CA LEU A 99 -1.65 -9.76 91.57
C LEU A 99 -1.79 -9.70 93.09
N PRO A 100 -3.02 -9.66 93.65
CA PRO A 100 -3.22 -9.73 95.10
C PRO A 100 -2.92 -11.14 95.62
N PHE A 101 -2.25 -11.23 96.77
CA PHE A 101 -1.93 -12.48 97.45
C PHE A 101 -2.73 -12.61 98.75
N THR A 102 -3.21 -13.81 99.04
CA THR A 102 -3.70 -14.10 100.39
C THR A 102 -2.51 -14.12 101.36
N ASN A 103 -2.73 -13.76 102.63
CA ASN A 103 -1.69 -13.68 103.66
C ASN A 103 -0.45 -12.84 103.27
N ASP A 104 -0.64 -11.79 102.46
CA ASP A 104 0.43 -10.96 101.89
C ASP A 104 1.53 -11.77 101.17
N GLY A 105 1.15 -12.94 100.63
CA GLY A 105 2.07 -13.84 99.91
C GLY A 105 3.02 -14.63 100.81
N ARG A 106 2.90 -14.52 102.13
CA ARG A 106 3.76 -15.23 103.09
C ARG A 106 3.35 -16.68 103.22
N SER A 107 4.31 -17.58 103.06
CA SER A 107 4.18 -19.00 103.37
C SER A 107 3.95 -19.23 104.87
N GLU A 108 3.65 -20.47 105.24
CA GLU A 108 3.82 -20.94 106.61
C GLU A 108 5.30 -20.85 107.06
N VAL A 109 5.52 -20.89 108.37
CA VAL A 109 6.86 -20.83 108.97
C VAL A 109 7.34 -22.24 109.23
N TYR A 110 8.39 -22.66 108.51
CA TYR A 110 9.02 -23.95 108.75
C TYR A 110 10.26 -23.80 109.62
N THR A 111 10.55 -24.83 110.41
CA THR A 111 11.74 -24.89 111.25
C THR A 111 12.59 -26.12 110.96
N PHE A 112 13.89 -26.01 111.19
CA PHE A 112 14.79 -27.17 111.16
C PHE A 112 15.88 -27.04 112.21
N ILE A 113 16.52 -28.14 112.57
CA ILE A 113 17.71 -28.16 113.45
C ILE A 113 18.89 -28.63 112.61
N TYR A 114 20.00 -27.89 112.66
CA TYR A 114 21.23 -28.30 111.97
C TYR A 114 22.05 -29.26 112.84
N THR A 115 22.24 -30.49 112.36
CA THR A 115 23.02 -31.54 113.03
C THR A 115 23.86 -32.29 112.00
N PRO A 116 25.19 -32.09 111.94
CA PRO A 116 26.07 -32.80 111.03
C PRO A 116 25.91 -34.32 111.11
N ILE A 117 26.06 -35.00 109.98
CA ILE A 117 25.86 -36.45 109.89
C ILE A 117 27.16 -37.17 110.26
N ASP A 118 27.31 -37.48 111.56
CA ASP A 118 28.46 -38.21 112.09
C ASP A 118 28.06 -39.64 112.54
N GLY A 119 27.94 -40.58 111.59
CA GLY A 119 27.63 -41.98 111.91
C GLY A 119 27.03 -42.82 110.77
N PRO A 120 26.66 -44.09 111.04
CA PRO A 120 26.11 -45.01 110.04
C PRO A 120 24.69 -44.69 109.55
N GLY A 121 23.99 -43.68 110.10
CA GLY A 121 22.62 -43.32 109.69
C GLY A 121 21.51 -44.08 110.45
N GLU A 122 20.25 -43.76 110.14
CA GLU A 122 19.04 -44.46 110.64
C GLU A 122 18.62 -45.58 109.70
N SER A 123 17.99 -46.64 110.23
CA SER A 123 17.47 -47.75 109.40
C SER A 123 16.29 -47.30 108.54
N LEU A 124 16.27 -47.67 107.26
CA LEU A 124 15.14 -47.42 106.35
C LEU A 124 13.79 -47.97 106.86
N ALA A 125 13.78 -48.89 107.83
CA ALA A 125 12.55 -49.33 108.49
C ALA A 125 11.81 -48.21 109.26
N SER A 126 12.48 -47.10 109.59
CA SER A 126 11.84 -45.92 110.20
C SER A 126 11.27 -44.92 109.20
N LEU A 127 11.47 -45.15 107.88
CA LEU A 127 10.94 -44.31 106.82
C LEU A 127 9.43 -44.55 106.65
N GLY A 128 8.62 -43.56 106.99
CA GLY A 128 7.16 -43.64 106.85
C GLY A 128 6.67 -43.35 105.43
N ALA A 129 6.79 -42.10 104.99
CA ALA A 129 6.43 -41.64 103.65
C ALA A 129 7.37 -40.51 103.24
N ILE A 130 7.68 -40.41 101.95
CA ILE A 130 8.42 -39.26 101.41
C ILE A 130 7.38 -38.28 100.88
N VAL A 131 7.24 -37.15 101.55
CA VAL A 131 6.37 -36.06 101.07
C VAL A 131 7.12 -35.30 100.00
N LEU A 132 6.60 -35.31 98.77
CA LEU A 132 7.18 -34.58 97.64
C LEU A 132 6.65 -33.15 97.59
N GLU A 133 5.35 -33.00 97.77
CA GLU A 133 4.66 -31.70 97.90
C GLU A 133 3.63 -31.79 99.03
N PRO A 134 3.78 -31.03 100.14
CA PRO A 134 2.93 -31.14 101.31
C PRO A 134 1.44 -31.00 101.02
N GLY A 135 0.69 -31.99 101.49
CA GLY A 135 -0.77 -32.11 101.31
C GLY A 135 -1.23 -32.32 99.87
N PHE A 136 -0.33 -32.48 98.90
CA PHE A 136 -0.69 -32.78 97.51
C PHE A 136 -0.09 -34.09 97.03
N ALA A 137 1.22 -34.30 97.19
CA ALA A 137 1.93 -35.45 96.65
C ALA A 137 2.84 -36.11 97.69
N ARG A 138 2.70 -37.43 97.84
CA ARG A 138 3.58 -38.23 98.69
C ARG A 138 3.83 -39.62 98.08
N LEU A 139 5.00 -40.16 98.33
CA LEU A 139 5.30 -41.57 98.13
C LEU A 139 4.96 -42.32 99.41
N GLY A 140 3.88 -43.10 99.33
CA GLY A 140 3.42 -43.97 100.40
C GLY A 140 3.92 -45.40 100.22
N ASP A 141 3.82 -46.21 101.28
CA ASP A 141 4.05 -47.66 101.24
C ASP A 141 5.43 -48.10 100.71
N LEU A 142 6.45 -47.22 100.74
CA LEU A 142 7.82 -47.49 100.24
C LEU A 142 8.42 -48.77 100.83
N SER A 143 8.14 -49.07 102.11
CA SER A 143 8.60 -50.29 102.77
C SER A 143 8.18 -51.57 102.03
N ARG A 144 7.00 -51.56 101.40
CA ARG A 144 6.49 -52.68 100.60
C ARG A 144 7.30 -52.84 99.32
N PHE A 145 7.51 -51.74 98.58
CA PHE A 145 8.27 -51.76 97.33
C PHE A 145 9.74 -52.14 97.54
N LEU A 146 10.32 -51.76 98.68
CA LEU A 146 11.66 -52.18 99.10
C LEU A 146 11.73 -53.70 99.41
N GLU A 147 10.68 -54.28 99.99
CA GLU A 147 10.62 -55.73 100.29
C GLU A 147 10.54 -56.58 99.02
N PHE A 148 9.79 -56.12 98.00
CA PHE A 148 9.61 -56.83 96.73
C PHE A 148 10.70 -56.54 95.70
N GLY A 149 11.59 -55.57 95.95
CA GLY A 149 12.70 -55.21 95.06
C GLY A 149 12.30 -54.32 93.88
N ASP A 150 11.08 -53.76 93.89
CA ASP A 150 10.58 -52.83 92.87
C ASP A 150 11.29 -51.48 92.96
N VAL A 151 11.72 -51.09 94.17
CA VAL A 151 12.60 -49.93 94.40
C VAL A 151 13.96 -50.41 94.91
N THR A 152 15.01 -50.02 94.21
CA THR A 152 16.40 -50.20 94.60
C THR A 152 16.88 -49.00 95.39
N VAL A 153 17.68 -49.24 96.43
CA VAL A 153 18.27 -48.16 97.25
C VAL A 153 19.79 -48.29 97.24
N THR A 154 20.45 -47.20 96.85
CA THR A 154 21.89 -47.04 96.97
C THR A 154 22.18 -46.14 98.17
N GLU A 155 22.94 -46.65 99.14
CA GLU A 155 23.37 -45.88 100.30
C GLU A 155 24.68 -45.12 99.98
N THR A 156 24.73 -43.84 100.34
CA THR A 156 25.94 -43.00 100.25
C THR A 156 26.46 -42.67 101.66
N ALA A 157 27.52 -41.85 101.74
CA ALA A 157 28.04 -41.37 103.02
C ALA A 157 26.99 -40.59 103.84
N THR A 158 26.01 -39.95 103.21
CA THR A 158 25.07 -39.02 103.87
C THR A 158 23.60 -39.18 103.46
N SER A 159 23.29 -40.02 102.46
CA SER A 159 21.96 -40.11 101.85
C SER A 159 21.61 -41.52 101.39
N TYR A 160 20.32 -41.72 101.09
CA TYR A 160 19.77 -42.87 100.38
C TYR A 160 19.23 -42.40 99.04
N VAL A 161 19.62 -43.07 97.95
CA VAL A 161 19.16 -42.80 96.58
C VAL A 161 18.23 -43.92 96.13
N PHE A 162 16.99 -43.59 95.80
CA PHE A 162 15.92 -44.51 95.40
C PHE A 162 15.74 -44.48 93.88
N ASN A 163 15.75 -45.67 93.26
CA ASN A 163 15.50 -45.87 91.83
C ASN A 163 14.55 -47.05 91.61
N GLY A 164 13.57 -46.93 90.71
CA GLY A 164 12.60 -47.99 90.39
C GLY A 164 11.14 -47.60 90.65
N GLU A 165 10.23 -48.57 90.56
CA GLU A 165 8.79 -48.32 90.53
C GLU A 165 8.21 -48.12 91.94
N ALA A 166 7.56 -46.98 92.18
CA ALA A 166 6.89 -46.67 93.44
C ALA A 166 5.46 -46.19 93.22
N MET A 167 4.67 -46.16 94.31
CA MET A 167 3.32 -45.62 94.27
C MET A 167 3.31 -44.15 94.69
N LEU A 168 2.98 -43.28 93.74
CA LEU A 168 2.66 -41.88 94.00
C LEU A 168 1.19 -41.76 94.42
N GLU A 169 0.97 -41.12 95.55
CA GLU A 169 -0.37 -40.70 95.96
C GLU A 169 -0.54 -39.19 95.75
N LEU A 170 -1.45 -38.83 94.84
CA LEU A 170 -1.89 -37.47 94.58
C LEU A 170 -3.23 -37.21 95.29
N THR A 171 -3.28 -36.14 96.06
CA THR A 171 -4.45 -35.74 96.86
C THR A 171 -5.23 -34.65 96.13
N PHE A 172 -6.20 -35.07 95.30
CA PHE A 172 -7.26 -34.22 94.75
C PHE A 172 -8.55 -34.34 95.61
N GLU A 173 -9.70 -33.85 95.12
CA GLU A 173 -11.00 -34.16 95.74
C GLU A 173 -11.26 -35.67 95.81
N ALA A 174 -10.87 -36.40 94.75
CA ALA A 174 -10.76 -37.86 94.74
C ALA A 174 -9.27 -38.28 94.74
N PRO A 175 -8.78 -38.97 95.79
CA PRO A 175 -7.39 -39.42 95.85
C PRO A 175 -7.03 -40.28 94.64
N THR A 176 -5.93 -39.95 93.97
CA THR A 176 -5.46 -40.67 92.78
C THR A 176 -4.13 -41.32 93.09
N ARG A 177 -4.02 -42.61 92.78
CA ARG A 177 -2.78 -43.38 92.93
C ARG A 177 -2.22 -43.69 91.56
N LEU A 178 -0.94 -43.40 91.35
CA LEU A 178 -0.24 -43.56 90.08
C LEU A 178 1.05 -44.34 90.31
N SER A 179 1.33 -45.31 89.44
CA SER A 179 2.66 -45.91 89.41
C SER A 179 3.64 -44.94 88.74
N VAL A 180 4.77 -44.71 89.39
CA VAL A 180 5.81 -43.77 88.96
C VAL A 180 7.17 -44.44 89.02
N GLU A 181 8.02 -44.12 88.05
CA GLU A 181 9.43 -44.47 88.10
C GLU A 181 10.17 -43.42 88.92
N LEU A 182 10.84 -43.84 89.99
CA LEU A 182 11.77 -43.01 90.75
C LEU A 182 13.11 -42.95 90.03
N ILE A 183 13.62 -41.75 89.80
CA ILE A 183 14.90 -41.51 89.12
C ILE A 183 15.79 -40.70 90.07
N ASP A 184 16.79 -41.37 90.64
CA ASP A 184 17.76 -40.81 91.57
C ASP A 184 17.13 -39.96 92.69
N LEU A 185 16.00 -40.42 93.24
CA LEU A 185 15.33 -39.73 94.34
C LEU A 185 16.19 -39.84 95.59
N GLU A 186 16.78 -38.74 96.03
CA GLU A 186 17.75 -38.72 97.11
C GLU A 186 17.15 -38.14 98.39
N ILE A 187 17.27 -38.85 99.51
CA ILE A 187 16.89 -38.36 100.84
C ILE A 187 18.07 -38.49 101.82
N GLN A 188 18.08 -37.64 102.85
CA GLN A 188 19.08 -37.72 103.92
C GLN A 188 18.95 -39.00 104.76
N LYS A 189 20.08 -39.61 105.16
CA LYS A 189 20.11 -40.85 105.95
C LYS A 189 19.78 -40.72 107.45
N THR A 190 19.58 -39.50 107.93
CA THR A 190 19.21 -39.18 109.33
C THR A 190 17.93 -38.36 109.34
N GLY A 191 17.13 -38.46 110.41
CA GLY A 191 15.83 -37.79 110.50
C GLY A 191 14.76 -38.45 109.62
N LEU A 192 14.78 -39.78 109.45
CA LEU A 192 13.89 -40.50 108.53
C LEU A 192 12.40 -40.44 108.93
N GLY A 193 12.08 -40.01 110.16
CA GLY A 193 10.71 -39.71 110.57
C GLY A 193 10.10 -38.49 109.87
N THR A 194 10.94 -37.55 109.41
CA THR A 194 10.61 -36.37 108.60
C THR A 194 11.69 -36.21 107.52
N PRO A 195 11.66 -37.03 106.46
CA PRO A 195 12.76 -37.12 105.50
C PRO A 195 13.05 -35.77 104.84
N VAL A 196 14.34 -35.43 104.74
CA VAL A 196 14.81 -34.28 103.94
C VAL A 196 15.12 -34.78 102.54
N VAL A 197 14.34 -34.35 101.55
CA VAL A 197 14.60 -34.63 100.13
C VAL A 197 15.71 -33.71 99.64
N LEU A 198 16.70 -34.30 98.98
CA LEU A 198 17.93 -33.65 98.53
C LEU A 198 17.97 -33.47 97.00
N GLY A 199 17.23 -34.31 96.25
CA GLY A 199 17.21 -34.27 94.79
C GLY A 199 16.40 -35.42 94.17
N GLY A 200 16.40 -35.46 92.84
CA GLY A 200 15.80 -36.54 92.03
C GLY A 200 14.52 -36.14 91.28
N ALA A 201 13.95 -37.12 90.59
CA ALA A 201 12.80 -36.97 89.73
C ALA A 201 11.85 -38.17 89.79
N LEU A 202 10.64 -37.97 89.30
CA LEU A 202 9.65 -39.02 89.08
C LEU A 202 9.07 -38.88 87.67
N GLU A 203 8.81 -40.00 87.00
CA GLU A 203 8.19 -40.02 85.67
C GLU A 203 7.10 -41.10 85.57
N ALA A 204 6.03 -40.81 84.84
CA ALA A 204 4.97 -41.75 84.50
C ALA A 204 4.51 -41.52 83.05
N GLY A 205 4.48 -42.59 82.24
CA GLY A 205 4.10 -42.53 80.83
C GLY A 205 2.62 -42.86 80.54
N ASP A 206 1.94 -43.59 81.42
CA ASP A 206 0.50 -43.88 81.29
C ASP A 206 -0.26 -43.23 82.43
N VAL A 207 -0.80 -42.04 82.16
CA VAL A 207 -1.49 -41.23 83.16
C VAL A 207 -3.00 -41.43 82.96
N PRO A 208 -3.71 -42.05 83.93
CA PRO A 208 -5.15 -42.15 83.86
C PRO A 208 -5.79 -40.76 83.87
N ALA A 209 -7.05 -40.68 83.43
CA ALA A 209 -7.80 -39.43 83.50
C ALA A 209 -7.78 -38.90 84.94
N LEU A 210 -7.14 -37.74 85.13
CA LEU A 210 -7.09 -37.08 86.43
C LEU A 210 -8.49 -36.55 86.76
N PRO A 211 -8.90 -36.56 88.04
CA PRO A 211 -10.20 -36.04 88.48
C PRO A 211 -10.18 -34.50 88.53
N VAL A 212 -9.86 -33.87 87.39
CA VAL A 212 -9.85 -32.42 87.19
C VAL A 212 -10.92 -32.04 86.17
N PRO A 213 -11.56 -30.87 86.30
CA PRO A 213 -12.48 -30.37 85.28
C PRO A 213 -11.80 -30.36 83.90
N GLU A 214 -12.55 -30.70 82.84
CA GLU A 214 -12.19 -30.47 81.43
C GLU A 214 -11.11 -31.38 80.80
N ALA A 215 -10.93 -32.61 81.30
CA ALA A 215 -10.04 -33.61 80.69
C ALA A 215 -10.64 -34.41 79.51
N GLY A 216 -11.88 -34.13 79.05
CA GLY A 216 -12.57 -34.98 78.05
C GLY A 216 -11.99 -34.92 76.63
N SER A 217 -11.44 -33.78 76.23
CA SER A 217 -10.82 -33.50 74.93
C SER A 217 -9.30 -33.66 74.94
N LEU A 218 -8.73 -34.06 76.08
CA LEU A 218 -7.30 -34.21 76.32
C LEU A 218 -6.97 -35.66 76.60
N ARG A 219 -5.81 -36.10 76.12
CA ARG A 219 -5.19 -37.33 76.55
C ARG A 219 -3.84 -37.02 77.16
N LEU A 220 -3.70 -37.17 78.48
CA LEU A 220 -2.40 -37.04 79.13
C LEU A 220 -1.49 -38.17 78.63
N THR A 221 -0.32 -37.79 78.13
CA THR A 221 0.70 -38.70 77.58
C THR A 221 1.87 -38.91 78.54
N GLY A 222 1.92 -38.15 79.63
CA GLY A 222 2.96 -38.32 80.64
C GLY A 222 2.85 -37.31 81.77
N LEU A 223 3.32 -37.70 82.94
CA LEU A 223 3.44 -36.89 84.14
C LEU A 223 4.87 -37.01 84.68
N GLY A 224 5.49 -35.88 84.99
CA GLY A 224 6.81 -35.83 85.59
C GLY A 224 6.80 -34.97 86.85
N TRP A 225 7.71 -35.24 87.77
CA TRP A 225 8.06 -34.36 88.88
C TRP A 225 9.56 -34.23 88.97
N ARG A 226 10.05 -33.03 89.24
CA ARG A 226 11.47 -32.79 89.51
C ARG A 226 11.64 -31.97 90.76
N PHE A 227 12.65 -32.33 91.55
CA PHE A 227 13.00 -31.58 92.75
C PHE A 227 13.26 -30.11 92.42
N GLY A 228 12.50 -29.22 93.07
CA GLY A 228 12.58 -27.77 92.86
C GLY A 228 11.71 -27.22 91.71
N GLU A 229 11.21 -28.05 90.80
CA GLU A 229 10.38 -27.64 89.65
C GLU A 229 8.89 -28.04 89.77
N GLY A 230 8.58 -29.06 90.57
CA GLY A 230 7.22 -29.55 90.81
C GLY A 230 6.69 -30.49 89.72
N PHE A 231 5.37 -30.70 89.65
CA PHE A 231 4.75 -31.57 88.65
C PHE A 231 4.48 -30.89 87.29
N THR A 232 4.92 -31.54 86.21
CA THR A 232 4.65 -31.18 84.80
C THR A 232 3.90 -32.28 84.08
N ALA A 233 3.02 -31.93 83.15
CA ALA A 233 2.24 -32.88 82.35
C ALA A 233 2.46 -32.65 80.84
N SER A 234 2.29 -33.71 80.05
CA SER A 234 2.20 -33.64 78.59
C SER A 234 0.87 -34.21 78.14
N ALA A 235 0.26 -33.64 77.08
CA ALA A 235 -1.01 -34.11 76.55
C ALA A 235 -1.14 -33.89 75.05
N ASP A 236 -1.94 -34.73 74.40
CA ASP A 236 -2.43 -34.53 73.04
C ASP A 236 -3.90 -34.06 73.08
N LEU A 237 -4.33 -33.33 72.04
CA LEU A 237 -5.71 -32.85 71.87
C LEU A 237 -6.50 -33.80 70.97
N ARG A 238 -7.82 -33.91 71.15
CA ARG A 238 -8.69 -34.68 70.24
C ARG A 238 -9.61 -33.78 69.42
N LEU A 239 -9.62 -33.95 68.11
CA LEU A 239 -10.52 -33.28 67.15
C LEU A 239 -10.94 -34.29 66.06
N ALA A 240 -12.22 -34.32 65.67
CA ALA A 240 -12.74 -35.22 64.63
C ALA A 240 -12.45 -36.72 64.87
N GLY A 241 -12.40 -37.16 66.14
CA GLY A 241 -12.04 -38.51 66.55
C GLY A 241 -10.53 -38.77 66.57
N GLU A 242 -9.74 -37.95 65.88
CA GLU A 242 -8.29 -38.05 65.75
C GLU A 242 -7.55 -37.38 66.93
N THR A 243 -6.37 -37.91 67.24
CA THR A 243 -5.49 -37.36 68.28
C THR A 243 -4.46 -36.48 67.60
N VAL A 244 -4.51 -35.18 67.88
CA VAL A 244 -3.60 -34.17 67.38
C VAL A 244 -2.51 -33.92 68.42
N ARG A 245 -1.27 -34.10 68.01
CA ARG A 245 -0.12 -33.88 68.89
C ARG A 245 0.01 -32.40 69.21
N ALA A 246 -0.16 -32.06 70.49
CA ALA A 246 -0.04 -30.71 70.98
C ALA A 246 1.28 -30.53 71.74
N ARG A 247 1.78 -29.31 71.78
CA ARG A 247 2.97 -28.93 72.54
C ARG A 247 2.65 -27.75 73.44
N GLY A 248 3.24 -27.73 74.62
CA GLY A 248 3.12 -26.63 75.55
C GLY A 248 3.48 -27.03 76.97
N ASP A 249 3.48 -26.05 77.85
CA ASP A 249 3.84 -26.22 79.25
C ASP A 249 2.56 -26.42 80.07
N LEU A 250 2.34 -27.65 80.55
CA LEU A 250 1.29 -27.94 81.52
C LEU A 250 1.89 -28.26 82.89
N ARG A 251 1.35 -27.62 83.91
CA ARG A 251 1.67 -27.88 85.32
C ARG A 251 0.48 -28.49 86.03
N LEU A 252 0.76 -29.47 86.87
CA LEU A 252 -0.24 -30.12 87.70
C LEU A 252 -0.12 -29.62 89.14
N THR A 253 -1.22 -29.14 89.71
CA THR A 253 -1.30 -28.69 91.10
C THR A 253 -2.51 -29.33 91.79
N ARG A 254 -2.65 -29.12 93.11
CA ARG A 254 -3.87 -29.53 93.84
C ARG A 254 -5.16 -28.96 93.23
N SER A 255 -5.09 -27.79 92.59
CA SER A 255 -6.24 -27.12 91.98
C SER A 255 -6.52 -27.54 90.53
N GLY A 256 -5.69 -28.41 89.93
CA GLY A 256 -5.87 -28.90 88.57
C GLY A 256 -4.69 -28.62 87.64
N LEU A 257 -4.94 -28.71 86.33
CA LEU A 257 -3.99 -28.39 85.27
C LEU A 257 -3.94 -26.88 85.02
N PHE A 258 -2.75 -26.35 84.76
CA PHE A 258 -2.53 -24.95 84.41
C PHE A 258 -1.53 -24.86 83.25
N GLY A 259 -1.81 -23.98 82.29
CA GLY A 259 -0.95 -23.74 81.14
C GLY A 259 -1.69 -23.77 79.81
N THR A 260 -0.94 -23.88 78.71
CA THR A 260 -1.49 -23.86 77.35
C THR A 260 -0.90 -24.98 76.51
N LEU A 261 -1.72 -25.58 75.64
CA LEU A 261 -1.30 -26.52 74.61
C LEU A 261 -1.63 -25.94 73.24
N GLU A 262 -0.73 -26.09 72.28
CA GLU A 262 -0.93 -25.66 70.91
C GLU A 262 -0.60 -26.77 69.91
N ALA A 263 -1.38 -26.87 68.85
CA ALA A 263 -1.13 -27.71 67.70
C ALA A 263 -1.27 -26.91 66.41
N GLU A 264 -0.36 -27.15 65.45
CA GLU A 264 -0.35 -26.53 64.12
C GLU A 264 -0.13 -27.60 63.03
N GLY A 265 -0.79 -27.46 61.89
CA GLY A 265 -0.73 -28.40 60.77
C GLY A 265 -1.18 -27.80 59.43
N ARG A 266 -1.05 -28.59 58.35
CA ARG A 266 -1.37 -28.17 56.98
C ARG A 266 -2.11 -29.28 56.18
N PRO A 267 -3.41 -29.54 56.43
CA PRO A 267 -4.22 -29.16 57.59
C PRO A 267 -4.01 -30.12 58.80
N LEU A 268 -4.51 -29.74 59.98
CA LEU A 268 -4.61 -30.60 61.17
C LEU A 268 -5.75 -31.60 61.05
N ALA A 269 -6.89 -31.15 60.55
CA ALA A 269 -8.09 -31.93 60.32
C ALA A 269 -8.91 -31.27 59.21
N THR A 270 -9.73 -32.07 58.54
CA THR A 270 -10.64 -31.63 57.48
C THR A 270 -12.04 -32.09 57.84
N LEU A 271 -13.00 -31.16 57.83
CA LEU A 271 -14.41 -31.40 58.17
C LEU A 271 -15.30 -30.98 56.99
N GLY A 272 -16.44 -31.65 56.79
CA GLY A 272 -17.40 -31.33 55.73
C GLY A 272 -17.43 -32.33 54.59
N ASP A 273 -17.88 -31.87 53.42
CA ASP A 273 -18.11 -32.67 52.22
C ASP A 273 -17.37 -32.07 51.00
N ASP A 274 -17.75 -32.49 49.78
CA ASP A 274 -17.18 -31.97 48.54
C ASP A 274 -17.75 -30.61 48.13
N LEU A 275 -18.88 -30.17 48.69
CA LEU A 275 -19.43 -28.85 48.41
C LEU A 275 -18.85 -27.77 49.33
N VAL A 276 -18.72 -28.08 50.63
CA VAL A 276 -18.15 -27.20 51.66
C VAL A 276 -17.23 -27.98 52.59
N ARG A 277 -15.99 -27.49 52.72
CA ARG A 277 -14.94 -28.10 53.54
C ARG A 277 -14.29 -27.09 54.47
N LEU A 278 -14.15 -27.42 55.75
CA LEU A 278 -13.38 -26.67 56.73
C LEU A 278 -12.03 -27.34 56.98
N GLU A 279 -10.95 -26.66 56.59
CA GLU A 279 -9.58 -27.08 56.89
C GLU A 279 -9.08 -26.39 58.16
N VAL A 280 -8.94 -27.14 59.25
CA VAL A 280 -8.42 -26.61 60.52
C VAL A 280 -6.89 -26.61 60.47
N THR A 281 -6.25 -25.49 60.76
CA THR A 281 -4.79 -25.32 60.66
C THR A 281 -4.10 -25.10 61.99
N ARG A 282 -4.82 -24.58 62.99
CA ARG A 282 -4.32 -24.34 64.34
C ARG A 282 -5.38 -24.68 65.40
N LEU A 283 -4.94 -25.26 66.51
CA LEU A 283 -5.72 -25.44 67.74
C LEU A 283 -4.90 -24.98 68.95
N GLN A 284 -5.54 -24.29 69.89
CA GLN A 284 -4.94 -23.87 71.15
C GLN A 284 -5.90 -24.17 72.30
N ALA A 285 -5.45 -24.90 73.31
CA ALA A 285 -6.19 -25.17 74.55
C ALA A 285 -5.56 -24.41 75.72
N SER A 286 -6.36 -23.77 76.57
CA SER A 286 -5.91 -23.04 77.77
C SER A 286 -6.56 -23.56 79.05
N PHE A 287 -5.75 -23.76 80.09
CA PHE A 287 -6.17 -24.25 81.42
C PHE A 287 -5.95 -23.16 82.49
N PRO A 288 -6.86 -23.03 83.48
CA PRO A 288 -7.80 -24.05 83.96
C PRO A 288 -9.20 -24.01 83.35
N ASP A 289 -9.49 -23.15 82.36
CA ASP A 289 -10.84 -22.95 81.80
C ASP A 289 -11.21 -23.92 80.66
N GLY A 290 -10.28 -24.80 80.26
CA GLY A 290 -10.51 -25.85 79.25
C GLY A 290 -10.87 -25.33 77.86
N LEU A 291 -10.73 -24.03 77.62
CA LEU A 291 -11.12 -23.36 76.39
C LEU A 291 -10.21 -23.82 75.24
N ILE A 292 -10.81 -24.46 74.22
CA ILE A 292 -10.12 -24.79 72.98
C ILE A 292 -10.54 -23.78 71.92
N THR A 293 -9.57 -23.07 71.37
CA THR A 293 -9.75 -22.18 70.21
C THR A 293 -9.07 -22.76 68.98
N GLY A 294 -9.59 -22.48 67.79
CA GLY A 294 -9.05 -22.96 66.53
C GLY A 294 -9.14 -21.93 65.41
N ALA A 295 -8.34 -22.12 64.37
CA ALA A 295 -8.38 -21.32 63.15
C ALA A 295 -8.33 -22.24 61.93
N GLY A 296 -8.99 -21.84 60.84
CA GLY A 296 -9.09 -22.65 59.64
C GLY A 296 -9.50 -21.84 58.41
N THR A 297 -9.67 -22.54 57.29
CA THR A 297 -10.17 -21.98 56.03
C THR A 297 -11.36 -22.80 55.57
N VAL A 298 -12.46 -22.13 55.22
CA VAL A 298 -13.62 -22.73 54.54
C VAL A 298 -13.36 -22.68 53.04
N HIS A 299 -13.48 -23.82 52.40
CA HIS A 299 -13.43 -24.00 50.95
C HIS A 299 -14.82 -24.36 50.45
N THR A 300 -15.31 -23.67 49.42
CA THR A 300 -16.59 -24.02 48.77
C THR A 300 -16.41 -24.24 47.26
N PHE A 301 -17.34 -24.99 46.66
CA PHE A 301 -17.36 -25.35 45.23
C PHE A 301 -16.15 -26.21 44.80
N HIS A 302 -15.86 -27.28 45.54
CA HIS A 302 -14.78 -28.21 45.19
C HIS A 302 -15.28 -29.23 44.15
N GLY A 303 -14.75 -29.17 42.92
CA GLY A 303 -15.14 -30.05 41.80
C GLY A 303 -14.21 -29.86 40.59
N ALA A 304 -14.41 -30.64 39.52
CA ALA A 304 -13.53 -30.65 38.33
C ALA A 304 -13.33 -29.22 37.78
N GLY A 305 -12.09 -28.71 37.90
CA GLY A 305 -11.74 -27.31 37.68
C GLY A 305 -11.11 -26.71 38.94
N GLU A 306 -9.83 -26.32 38.89
CA GLU A 306 -9.00 -26.00 40.06
C GLU A 306 -9.49 -24.81 40.93
N ALA A 307 -10.56 -24.12 40.55
CA ALA A 307 -11.07 -22.94 41.22
C ALA A 307 -11.95 -23.30 42.43
N THR A 308 -11.52 -22.93 43.62
CA THR A 308 -12.27 -23.06 44.88
C THR A 308 -12.40 -21.69 45.53
N VAL A 309 -13.54 -21.40 46.15
CA VAL A 309 -13.70 -20.17 46.94
C VAL A 309 -13.11 -20.42 48.31
N ARG A 310 -12.20 -19.55 48.75
CA ARG A 310 -11.48 -19.70 50.02
C ARG A 310 -11.85 -18.56 50.96
N CYS A 311 -12.31 -18.91 52.15
CA CYS A 311 -12.62 -17.94 53.18
C CYS A 311 -11.97 -18.30 54.50
N PRO A 312 -11.19 -17.39 55.12
CA PRO A 312 -10.68 -17.62 56.47
C PRO A 312 -11.86 -17.77 57.44
N ALA A 313 -11.89 -18.88 58.17
CA ALA A 313 -12.85 -19.09 59.23
C ALA A 313 -12.44 -18.23 60.45
N PRO A 314 -13.37 -17.50 61.08
CA PRO A 314 -13.08 -16.84 62.35
C PRO A 314 -12.75 -17.86 63.45
N THR A 315 -12.24 -17.36 64.58
CA THR A 315 -11.80 -18.19 65.69
C THR A 315 -12.89 -19.17 66.13
N LEU A 316 -12.64 -20.46 65.89
CA LEU A 316 -13.47 -21.55 66.35
C LEU A 316 -13.31 -21.64 67.86
N THR A 317 -14.40 -21.68 68.62
CA THR A 317 -14.34 -21.91 70.07
C THR A 317 -15.08 -23.21 70.36
N LEU A 318 -14.37 -24.21 70.87
CA LEU A 318 -14.90 -25.54 71.16
C LEU A 318 -15.04 -25.67 72.69
N SER A 319 -16.27 -25.68 73.20
CA SER A 319 -16.58 -25.76 74.63
C SER A 319 -17.23 -27.09 75.05
N GLY A 320 -17.06 -28.16 74.25
CA GLY A 320 -17.63 -29.48 74.53
C GLY A 320 -19.11 -29.66 74.13
N GLU A 321 -19.77 -28.59 73.69
CA GLU A 321 -21.10 -28.59 73.05
C GLU A 321 -20.95 -28.19 71.58
N ALA A 322 -22.00 -28.39 70.77
CA ALA A 322 -22.00 -28.02 69.35
C ALA A 322 -21.54 -26.57 69.16
N ALA A 323 -20.55 -26.36 68.29
CA ALA A 323 -19.94 -25.05 68.08
C ALA A 323 -20.52 -24.42 66.82
N THR A 324 -21.31 -23.36 66.95
CA THR A 324 -21.79 -22.56 65.81
C THR A 324 -20.90 -21.34 65.63
N VAL A 325 -20.44 -21.14 64.40
CA VAL A 325 -19.54 -20.05 64.04
C VAL A 325 -20.10 -19.34 62.81
N GLY A 326 -20.15 -18.00 62.89
CA GLY A 326 -20.55 -17.18 61.75
C GLY A 326 -19.43 -17.10 60.72
N LEU A 327 -19.76 -17.21 59.45
CA LEU A 327 -18.87 -16.89 58.33
C LEU A 327 -19.30 -15.54 57.76
N ASP A 328 -18.35 -14.64 57.54
CA ASP A 328 -18.57 -13.43 56.75
C ASP A 328 -17.23 -13.02 56.13
N CYS A 329 -17.11 -13.23 54.83
CA CYS A 329 -15.89 -12.99 54.08
C CYS A 329 -16.20 -12.49 52.67
N GLU A 330 -15.27 -11.73 52.10
CA GLU A 330 -15.34 -11.18 50.74
C GLU A 330 -14.19 -11.77 49.92
N PRO A 331 -14.35 -12.98 49.34
CA PRO A 331 -13.25 -13.71 48.72
C PRO A 331 -12.86 -13.22 47.32
N GLU A 332 -13.70 -12.40 46.66
CA GLU A 332 -13.50 -11.92 45.28
C GLU A 332 -13.10 -13.05 44.30
N ALA A 333 -13.76 -14.20 44.40
CA ALA A 333 -13.41 -15.39 43.63
C ALA A 333 -14.18 -15.43 42.31
N VAL A 334 -13.53 -15.81 41.21
CA VAL A 334 -14.18 -15.98 39.90
C VAL A 334 -14.12 -17.45 39.50
N LEU A 335 -15.29 -18.06 39.33
CA LEU A 335 -15.43 -19.46 38.94
C LEU A 335 -15.84 -19.56 37.47
N PRO A 336 -15.13 -20.31 36.60
CA PRO A 336 -15.61 -20.57 35.26
C PRO A 336 -16.85 -21.47 35.33
N LEU A 337 -17.91 -21.11 34.59
CA LEU A 337 -19.14 -21.90 34.51
C LEU A 337 -19.12 -22.91 33.36
N VAL A 338 -18.14 -22.80 32.46
CA VAL A 338 -17.91 -23.71 31.34
C VAL A 338 -16.44 -24.12 31.38
N ASP A 339 -16.18 -25.42 31.40
CA ASP A 339 -14.82 -25.95 31.46
C ASP A 339 -13.99 -25.46 30.28
N GLY A 340 -12.81 -24.91 30.55
CA GLY A 340 -11.89 -24.39 29.54
C GLY A 340 -12.22 -23.00 28.99
N SER A 341 -13.26 -22.32 29.50
CA SER A 341 -13.66 -20.98 29.04
C SER A 341 -13.86 -20.00 30.19
N ASP A 342 -13.32 -18.80 30.05
CA ASP A 342 -13.50 -17.66 30.95
C ASP A 342 -14.60 -16.69 30.48
N ARG A 343 -15.27 -16.99 29.36
CA ARG A 343 -16.29 -16.11 28.78
C ARG A 343 -17.60 -16.10 29.57
N LEU A 344 -17.85 -17.12 30.41
CA LEU A 344 -19.01 -17.18 31.29
C LEU A 344 -18.56 -17.61 32.68
N THR A 345 -18.74 -16.74 33.67
CA THR A 345 -18.18 -16.89 35.01
C THR A 345 -19.23 -16.63 36.09
N PHE A 346 -19.03 -17.23 37.27
CA PHE A 346 -19.73 -16.90 38.49
C PHE A 346 -18.73 -16.26 39.47
N GLY A 347 -18.83 -14.94 39.61
CA GLY A 347 -18.12 -14.18 40.62
C GLY A 347 -18.77 -14.40 41.98
N VAL A 348 -17.95 -14.57 43.02
CA VAL A 348 -18.37 -14.68 44.42
C VAL A 348 -17.75 -13.53 45.18
N ASP A 349 -18.57 -12.51 45.44
CA ASP A 349 -18.15 -11.28 46.11
C ASP A 349 -18.18 -11.45 47.62
N ARG A 350 -19.16 -12.21 48.13
CA ARG A 350 -19.35 -12.40 49.57
C ARG A 350 -19.93 -13.77 49.88
N LEU A 351 -19.34 -14.41 50.89
CA LEU A 351 -19.85 -15.65 51.47
C LEU A 351 -20.16 -15.37 52.94
N SER A 352 -21.43 -15.54 53.32
CA SER A 352 -21.89 -15.21 54.68
C SER A 352 -22.88 -16.25 55.18
N GLY A 353 -22.84 -16.61 56.46
CA GLY A 353 -23.79 -17.56 57.03
C GLY A 353 -23.26 -18.17 58.32
N THR A 354 -23.62 -19.42 58.58
CA THR A 354 -23.13 -20.14 59.75
C THR A 354 -22.68 -21.54 59.38
N PHE A 355 -21.65 -22.02 60.06
CA PHE A 355 -21.33 -23.44 60.13
C PHE A 355 -21.37 -23.91 61.59
N SER A 356 -21.85 -25.12 61.80
CA SER A 356 -21.92 -25.78 63.09
C SER A 356 -21.09 -27.04 63.07
N ILE A 357 -20.29 -27.25 64.12
CA ILE A 357 -19.62 -28.51 64.38
C ILE A 357 -20.43 -29.20 65.47
N ASP A 358 -21.12 -30.27 65.13
CA ASP A 358 -21.96 -31.01 66.08
C ASP A 358 -21.12 -31.83 67.07
N ALA A 359 -21.78 -32.39 68.09
CA ALA A 359 -21.11 -33.18 69.14
C ALA A 359 -20.44 -34.45 68.60
N ASP A 360 -20.93 -34.98 67.46
CA ASP A 360 -20.32 -36.09 66.72
C ASP A 360 -19.23 -35.64 65.74
N GLN A 361 -18.92 -34.34 65.74
CA GLN A 361 -17.91 -33.68 64.92
C GLN A 361 -18.24 -33.70 63.42
N THR A 362 -19.52 -33.78 63.06
CA THR A 362 -20.01 -33.50 61.71
C THR A 362 -20.14 -31.98 61.48
N LEU A 363 -19.98 -31.55 60.22
CA LEU A 363 -20.09 -30.15 59.83
C LEU A 363 -21.47 -29.90 59.22
N GLY A 364 -22.32 -29.16 59.94
CA GLY A 364 -23.52 -28.54 59.37
C GLY A 364 -23.17 -27.16 58.81
N TYR A 365 -23.80 -26.75 57.71
CA TYR A 365 -23.59 -25.42 57.14
C TYR A 365 -24.86 -24.88 56.49
N ASP A 366 -25.08 -23.58 56.68
CA ASP A 366 -26.11 -22.80 56.00
C ASP A 366 -25.47 -21.46 55.60
N LEU A 367 -25.03 -21.40 54.33
CA LEU A 367 -24.26 -20.29 53.80
C LEU A 367 -25.02 -19.63 52.66
N THR A 368 -24.99 -18.31 52.63
CA THR A 368 -25.44 -17.48 51.52
C THR A 368 -24.23 -17.01 50.71
N VAL A 369 -24.27 -17.26 49.42
CA VAL A 369 -23.31 -16.79 48.42
C VAL A 369 -23.93 -15.59 47.72
N ARG A 370 -23.26 -14.44 47.74
CA ARG A 370 -23.61 -13.27 46.93
C ARG A 370 -22.50 -13.04 45.92
N GLY A 371 -22.91 -12.74 44.70
CA GLY A 371 -22.00 -12.53 43.59
C GLY A 371 -22.77 -12.27 42.31
N GLY A 372 -22.21 -12.65 41.17
CA GLY A 372 -22.85 -12.44 39.88
C GLY A 372 -22.43 -13.45 38.81
N VAL A 373 -23.35 -13.76 37.91
CA VAL A 373 -23.07 -14.54 36.69
C VAL A 373 -22.74 -13.54 35.58
N HIS A 374 -21.50 -13.54 35.10
CA HIS A 374 -21.00 -12.57 34.13
C HIS A 374 -20.59 -13.24 32.82
N LEU A 375 -21.15 -12.74 31.72
CA LEU A 375 -20.70 -12.95 30.35
C LEU A 375 -19.63 -11.91 30.02
N HIS A 376 -18.48 -12.36 29.52
CA HIS A 376 -17.35 -11.52 29.13
C HIS A 376 -17.19 -11.52 27.59
N PRO A 377 -17.72 -10.51 26.88
CA PRO A 377 -17.48 -10.36 25.45
C PRO A 377 -16.03 -9.95 25.17
N ALA A 378 -15.46 -10.37 24.03
CA ALA A 378 -14.05 -10.13 23.71
C ALA A 378 -13.63 -8.64 23.72
N ASN A 379 -14.54 -7.73 23.35
CA ASN A 379 -14.26 -6.30 23.17
C ASN A 379 -15.29 -5.37 23.84
N ALA A 380 -16.02 -5.85 24.86
CA ALA A 380 -17.04 -5.06 25.56
C ALA A 380 -17.02 -5.35 27.07
N PRO A 381 -17.55 -4.44 27.92
CA PRO A 381 -17.63 -4.69 29.35
C PRO A 381 -18.52 -5.91 29.64
N ALA A 382 -18.23 -6.59 30.74
CA ALA A 382 -19.01 -7.76 31.16
C ALA A 382 -20.49 -7.41 31.34
N CYS A 383 -21.37 -8.29 30.87
CA CYS A 383 -22.82 -8.23 31.04
C CYS A 383 -23.22 -9.39 31.92
N GLY A 384 -24.03 -9.17 32.96
CA GLY A 384 -24.34 -10.27 33.85
C GLY A 384 -25.63 -10.12 34.64
N LEU A 385 -25.75 -10.97 35.65
CA LEU A 385 -26.80 -10.94 36.64
C LEU A 385 -26.19 -11.02 38.03
N ASP A 386 -26.58 -10.11 38.92
CA ASP A 386 -26.40 -10.26 40.35
C ASP A 386 -27.16 -11.48 40.83
N ALA A 387 -26.47 -12.44 41.45
CA ALA A 387 -27.02 -13.67 41.93
C ALA A 387 -26.82 -13.82 43.45
N THR A 388 -27.84 -14.35 44.12
CA THR A 388 -27.74 -14.82 45.50
C THR A 388 -28.12 -16.29 45.53
N ALA A 389 -27.25 -17.13 46.05
CA ALA A 389 -27.46 -18.56 46.20
C ALA A 389 -27.33 -18.96 47.67
N ALA A 390 -27.95 -20.07 48.03
CA ALA A 390 -27.80 -20.74 49.31
C ALA A 390 -27.04 -22.05 49.12
N LEU A 391 -26.16 -22.36 50.06
CA LEU A 391 -25.42 -23.61 50.21
C LEU A 391 -25.82 -24.20 51.56
N SER A 392 -26.45 -25.36 51.56
CA SER A 392 -26.69 -26.11 52.80
C SER A 392 -26.36 -27.59 52.68
N ASP A 393 -26.01 -28.20 53.80
CA ASP A 393 -25.75 -29.64 53.91
C ASP A 393 -26.97 -30.49 53.51
N ALA A 394 -28.18 -29.98 53.76
CA ALA A 394 -29.42 -30.68 53.45
C ALA A 394 -29.88 -30.54 51.98
N ALA A 395 -29.67 -29.38 51.35
CA ALA A 395 -30.23 -29.07 50.02
C ALA A 395 -29.17 -28.84 48.93
N GLY A 396 -27.88 -28.80 49.28
CA GLY A 396 -26.78 -28.49 48.37
C GLY A 396 -26.82 -27.03 47.90
N PHE A 397 -26.45 -26.81 46.64
CA PHE A 397 -26.51 -25.49 46.00
C PHE A 397 -27.92 -25.20 45.50
N SER A 398 -28.46 -24.03 45.85
CA SER A 398 -29.74 -23.54 45.34
C SER A 398 -29.69 -22.04 45.05
N LEU A 399 -30.18 -21.64 43.87
CA LEU A 399 -30.31 -20.24 43.51
C LEU A 399 -31.52 -19.62 44.23
N VAL A 400 -31.32 -18.51 44.94
CA VAL A 400 -32.38 -17.80 45.67
C VAL A 400 -32.96 -16.67 44.83
N ARG A 401 -32.10 -15.82 44.26
CA ARG A 401 -32.50 -14.74 43.36
C ARG A 401 -31.42 -14.47 42.32
N ALA A 402 -31.84 -14.00 41.16
CA ALA A 402 -30.95 -13.40 40.17
C ALA A 402 -31.63 -12.14 39.58
N ALA A 403 -30.86 -11.08 39.37
CA ALA A 403 -31.33 -9.84 38.76
C ALA A 403 -30.30 -9.32 37.75
N PRO A 404 -30.71 -8.78 36.59
CA PRO A 404 -29.76 -8.30 35.57
C PRO A 404 -28.94 -7.09 36.08
N ASP A 405 -27.65 -7.07 35.77
CA ASP A 405 -26.71 -5.97 36.10
C ASP A 405 -25.83 -5.58 34.89
N CYS A 406 -26.38 -5.61 33.67
CA CYS A 406 -25.61 -5.22 32.50
C CYS A 406 -25.39 -3.68 32.45
N PRO A 407 -24.19 -3.23 32.05
CA PRO A 407 -23.87 -1.81 31.91
C PRO A 407 -24.67 -1.17 30.77
N ARG A 408 -24.91 0.15 30.85
CA ARG A 408 -25.56 0.92 29.77
C ARG A 408 -24.56 1.83 29.05
N PRO A 409 -24.53 1.87 27.70
CA PRO A 409 -25.38 1.10 26.77
C PRO A 409 -25.07 -0.41 26.79
N ASP A 410 -26.08 -1.22 26.47
CA ASP A 410 -25.97 -2.68 26.55
C ASP A 410 -24.82 -3.18 25.66
N PRO A 411 -23.96 -4.08 26.17
CA PRO A 411 -22.80 -4.56 25.44
C PRO A 411 -23.20 -5.48 24.26
N GLU A 412 -22.39 -5.44 23.21
CA GLU A 412 -22.54 -6.32 22.05
C GLU A 412 -21.63 -7.54 22.17
N LEU A 413 -22.19 -8.71 21.90
CA LEU A 413 -21.46 -9.95 21.71
C LEU A 413 -20.92 -10.00 20.28
N ASP A 414 -19.61 -10.02 20.18
CA ASP A 414 -18.92 -10.24 18.91
C ASP A 414 -19.03 -11.72 18.53
N LEU A 415 -19.66 -12.02 17.39
CA LEU A 415 -19.80 -13.38 16.84
C LEU A 415 -19.25 -13.47 15.40
N GLY A 416 -18.28 -12.62 15.03
CA GLY A 416 -17.64 -12.66 13.72
C GLY A 416 -18.34 -11.80 12.67
N LEU A 417 -19.05 -12.40 11.72
CA LEU A 417 -19.83 -11.65 10.74
C LEU A 417 -21.00 -10.87 11.38
N VAL A 418 -21.50 -11.37 12.51
CA VAL A 418 -22.67 -10.82 13.21
C VAL A 418 -22.24 -10.32 14.58
N ARG A 419 -22.74 -9.14 14.96
CA ARG A 419 -22.68 -8.58 16.31
C ARG A 419 -24.07 -8.70 16.94
N LEU A 420 -24.13 -9.04 18.21
CA LEU A 420 -25.39 -9.33 18.91
C LEU A 420 -25.53 -8.42 20.12
N GLY A 421 -26.43 -7.43 20.05
CA GLY A 421 -26.74 -6.56 21.19
C GLY A 421 -27.61 -7.30 22.19
N ILE A 422 -27.13 -7.46 23.43
CA ILE A 422 -27.81 -8.27 24.46
C ILE A 422 -28.93 -7.47 25.10
N GLU A 423 -30.14 -8.00 25.10
CA GLU A 423 -31.30 -7.38 25.76
C GLU A 423 -32.08 -8.42 26.60
N ASN A 424 -32.77 -7.97 27.66
CA ASN A 424 -33.59 -8.82 28.54
C ASN A 424 -32.88 -10.11 29.04
N LEU A 425 -31.61 -10.01 29.42
CA LEU A 425 -30.85 -11.14 29.96
C LEU A 425 -31.55 -11.69 31.22
N ARG A 426 -31.82 -13.00 31.24
CA ARG A 426 -32.44 -13.72 32.36
C ARG A 426 -31.75 -15.05 32.61
N LEU A 427 -31.61 -15.44 33.87
CA LEU A 427 -31.07 -16.74 34.26
C LEU A 427 -32.20 -17.77 34.28
N GLU A 428 -32.11 -18.82 33.45
CA GLU A 428 -33.08 -19.92 33.40
C GLU A 428 -32.66 -21.06 34.34
N THR A 429 -31.39 -21.46 34.30
CA THR A 429 -30.83 -22.48 35.19
C THR A 429 -29.45 -22.05 35.67
N LEU A 430 -29.18 -22.28 36.95
CA LEU A 430 -27.85 -22.30 37.54
C LEU A 430 -27.89 -23.36 38.63
N THR A 431 -27.22 -24.47 38.39
CA THR A 431 -27.07 -25.55 39.37
C THR A 431 -25.63 -26.03 39.41
N TYR A 432 -25.23 -26.60 40.54
CA TYR A 432 -23.89 -27.12 40.74
C TYR A 432 -23.96 -28.46 41.45
N THR A 433 -23.22 -29.45 40.94
CA THR A 433 -22.94 -30.68 41.67
C THR A 433 -21.44 -31.00 41.57
N PRO A 434 -20.79 -31.50 42.63
CA PRO A 434 -19.37 -31.83 42.57
C PRO A 434 -19.00 -32.82 41.45
N ALA A 435 -19.92 -33.72 41.08
CA ALA A 435 -19.69 -34.76 40.06
C ALA A 435 -19.87 -34.27 38.61
N ALA A 436 -20.81 -33.34 38.36
CA ALA A 436 -21.14 -32.87 37.01
C ALA A 436 -20.70 -31.42 36.72
N GLY A 437 -20.18 -30.71 37.72
CA GLY A 437 -19.82 -29.30 37.60
C GLY A 437 -21.04 -28.38 37.56
N TRP A 438 -20.89 -27.27 36.83
CA TRP A 438 -21.94 -26.26 36.65
C TRP A 438 -22.86 -26.62 35.48
N ASP A 439 -24.18 -26.49 35.69
CA ASP A 439 -25.17 -26.43 34.62
C ASP A 439 -25.80 -25.03 34.63
N VAL A 440 -25.54 -24.29 33.56
CA VAL A 440 -25.98 -22.90 33.38
C VAL A 440 -26.73 -22.74 32.08
N ALA A 441 -27.85 -22.00 32.14
CA ALA A 441 -28.53 -21.50 30.96
C ALA A 441 -29.05 -20.07 31.19
N LEU A 442 -28.65 -19.18 30.29
CA LEU A 442 -29.11 -17.81 30.18
C LEU A 442 -30.05 -17.71 28.98
N ALA A 443 -31.19 -17.07 29.16
CA ALA A 443 -32.01 -16.63 28.04
C ALA A 443 -31.84 -15.13 27.83
N LEU A 444 -31.88 -14.73 26.57
CA LEU A 444 -31.73 -13.35 26.16
C LEU A 444 -32.57 -13.08 24.91
N ASP A 445 -32.90 -11.83 24.73
CA ASP A 445 -33.30 -11.30 23.44
C ASP A 445 -32.10 -10.58 22.83
N ALA A 446 -32.09 -10.41 21.52
CA ALA A 446 -31.02 -9.66 20.90
C ALA A 446 -31.40 -9.00 19.58
N ALA A 447 -30.81 -7.84 19.31
CA ALA A 447 -30.77 -7.27 17.97
C ALA A 447 -29.50 -7.75 17.26
N LEU A 448 -29.66 -8.34 16.08
CA LEU A 448 -28.54 -8.78 15.24
C LEU A 448 -28.10 -7.62 14.37
N ARG A 449 -26.81 -7.34 14.37
CA ARG A 449 -26.17 -6.32 13.55
C ARG A 449 -25.16 -7.01 12.64
N ILE A 450 -25.19 -6.72 11.35
CA ILE A 450 -24.26 -7.26 10.35
C ILE A 450 -23.48 -6.09 9.77
N PRO A 451 -22.31 -5.74 10.33
CA PRO A 451 -21.49 -4.62 9.87
C PRO A 451 -21.20 -4.67 8.36
N ALA A 452 -20.90 -5.86 7.84
CA ALA A 452 -20.59 -6.11 6.44
C ALA A 452 -21.72 -5.74 5.46
N PHE A 453 -22.96 -5.64 5.94
CA PHE A 453 -24.13 -5.24 5.15
C PHE A 453 -24.50 -3.78 5.44
N GLY A 454 -23.51 -2.89 5.44
CA GLY A 454 -23.70 -1.46 5.71
C GLY A 454 -24.30 -1.19 7.09
N ASP A 455 -23.82 -1.90 8.12
CA ASP A 455 -24.35 -1.88 9.48
C ASP A 455 -25.82 -2.30 9.59
N LEU A 456 -26.24 -3.31 8.81
CA LEU A 456 -27.61 -3.82 8.81
C LEU A 456 -28.05 -4.23 10.22
N ARG A 457 -29.14 -3.64 10.69
CA ARG A 457 -29.77 -4.00 11.97
C ARG A 457 -31.06 -4.76 11.72
N LEU A 458 -31.12 -5.99 12.19
CA LEU A 458 -32.30 -6.83 12.12
C LEU A 458 -33.26 -6.52 13.28
N PRO A 459 -34.56 -6.82 13.13
CA PRO A 459 -35.50 -6.78 14.23
C PRO A 459 -35.02 -7.64 15.40
N ARG A 460 -35.42 -7.24 16.61
CA ARG A 460 -35.13 -7.97 17.84
C ARG A 460 -35.61 -9.42 17.74
N LEU A 461 -34.70 -10.35 17.95
CA LEU A 461 -34.97 -11.77 18.10
C LEU A 461 -35.22 -12.10 19.58
N SER A 462 -36.22 -12.92 19.82
CA SER A 462 -36.53 -13.44 21.16
C SER A 462 -36.26 -14.94 21.24
N GLY A 463 -35.96 -15.43 22.43
CA GLY A 463 -35.80 -16.87 22.69
C GLY A 463 -34.41 -17.41 22.35
N LEU A 464 -33.38 -16.56 22.38
CA LEU A 464 -32.00 -17.01 22.33
C LEU A 464 -31.63 -17.60 23.69
N ARG A 465 -30.82 -18.66 23.68
CA ARG A 465 -30.38 -19.33 24.90
C ARG A 465 -28.89 -19.61 24.85
N LEU A 466 -28.14 -19.08 25.81
CA LEU A 466 -26.72 -19.37 26.02
C LEU A 466 -26.61 -20.40 27.16
N GLY A 467 -26.21 -21.63 26.83
CA GLY A 467 -25.91 -22.69 27.80
C GLY A 467 -24.48 -23.18 27.64
N THR A 468 -24.08 -24.22 28.37
CA THR A 468 -22.70 -24.77 28.32
C THR A 468 -22.24 -25.17 26.92
N ASP A 469 -23.15 -25.57 26.04
CA ASP A 469 -22.88 -25.98 24.65
C ASP A 469 -22.75 -24.79 23.67
N GLY A 470 -22.96 -23.56 24.14
CA GLY A 470 -22.88 -22.34 23.33
C GLY A 470 -24.21 -21.56 23.23
N LEU A 471 -24.29 -20.65 22.25
CA LEU A 471 -25.43 -19.77 22.02
C LEU A 471 -26.37 -20.37 20.97
N THR A 472 -27.54 -20.83 21.38
CA THR A 472 -28.58 -21.35 20.49
C THR A 472 -29.40 -20.21 19.89
N LEU A 473 -29.38 -20.10 18.57
CA LEU A 473 -30.18 -19.15 17.79
C LEU A 473 -31.39 -19.86 17.16
N PRO A 474 -32.60 -19.27 17.23
CA PRO A 474 -33.76 -19.80 16.53
C PRO A 474 -33.63 -19.60 15.01
N ALA A 475 -34.38 -20.39 14.25
CA ALA A 475 -34.52 -20.14 12.81
C ALA A 475 -35.20 -18.79 12.55
N LEU A 476 -34.73 -18.08 11.54
CA LEU A 476 -35.21 -16.77 11.13
C LEU A 476 -35.55 -16.79 9.64
N ASP A 477 -36.68 -16.23 9.25
CA ASP A 477 -37.02 -15.97 7.85
C ASP A 477 -37.74 -14.60 7.80
N LEU A 478 -37.00 -13.57 7.39
CA LEU A 478 -37.46 -12.19 7.30
C LEU A 478 -37.69 -11.82 5.85
N SER A 479 -38.83 -11.20 5.55
CA SER A 479 -39.13 -10.67 4.22
C SER A 479 -39.97 -9.40 4.27
N GLY A 480 -39.96 -8.63 3.18
CA GLY A 480 -40.80 -7.45 3.03
C GLY A 480 -40.57 -6.40 4.13
N ALA A 481 -41.63 -5.97 4.81
CA ALA A 481 -41.59 -4.90 5.82
C ALA A 481 -40.82 -5.26 7.11
N GLN A 482 -40.39 -6.52 7.26
CA GLN A 482 -39.58 -6.96 8.40
C GLN A 482 -38.09 -6.63 8.23
N LEU A 483 -37.64 -6.35 7.00
CA LEU A 483 -36.29 -5.92 6.70
C LEU A 483 -36.22 -4.39 6.63
N PRO A 484 -35.06 -3.76 6.91
CA PRO A 484 -34.87 -2.33 6.71
C PRO A 484 -35.21 -1.92 5.27
N GLY A 485 -36.10 -0.93 5.12
CA GLY A 485 -36.57 -0.49 3.80
C GLY A 485 -35.57 0.37 3.03
N THR A 486 -34.59 0.95 3.71
CA THR A 486 -33.55 1.77 3.11
C THR A 486 -32.43 0.88 2.55
N PRO A 487 -32.07 1.00 1.26
CA PRO A 487 -30.87 0.35 0.76
C PRO A 487 -29.65 0.85 1.53
N PHE A 488 -28.66 -0.03 1.69
CA PHE A 488 -27.35 0.30 2.22
C PHE A 488 -26.31 0.29 1.10
N ASP A 489 -25.24 1.08 1.27
CA ASP A 489 -24.17 1.18 0.29
C ASP A 489 -23.12 0.08 0.52
N VAL A 490 -22.74 -0.62 -0.54
CA VAL A 490 -21.60 -1.54 -0.57
C VAL A 490 -20.73 -1.12 -1.74
N ASP A 491 -19.65 -0.39 -1.47
CA ASP A 491 -18.69 0.09 -2.49
C ASP A 491 -19.34 0.86 -3.66
N GLY A 492 -20.33 1.72 -3.35
CA GLY A 492 -21.08 2.49 -4.35
C GLY A 492 -22.30 1.77 -4.93
N PHE A 493 -22.51 0.49 -4.63
CA PHE A 493 -23.70 -0.25 -5.02
C PHE A 493 -24.79 -0.12 -3.94
N GLY A 494 -25.99 0.29 -4.34
CA GLY A 494 -27.14 0.38 -3.45
C GLY A 494 -27.80 -0.98 -3.27
N VAL A 495 -27.60 -1.65 -2.13
CA VAL A 495 -28.12 -2.98 -1.85
C VAL A 495 -29.34 -2.92 -0.94
N ARG A 496 -30.44 -3.55 -1.36
CA ARG A 496 -31.68 -3.67 -0.58
C ARG A 496 -32.05 -5.13 -0.41
N LEU A 497 -31.96 -5.67 0.81
CA LEU A 497 -32.37 -7.04 1.09
C LEU A 497 -33.88 -7.20 0.91
N THR A 498 -34.30 -8.22 0.18
CA THR A 498 -35.71 -8.60 -0.01
C THR A 498 -36.09 -9.79 0.86
N GLN A 499 -35.13 -10.67 1.17
CA GLN A 499 -35.29 -11.78 2.07
C GLN A 499 -33.98 -12.06 2.82
N LEU A 500 -34.07 -12.48 4.09
CA LEU A 500 -32.96 -13.00 4.88
C LEU A 500 -33.43 -14.21 5.69
N ARG A 501 -32.76 -15.34 5.53
CA ARG A 501 -33.06 -16.61 6.19
C ARG A 501 -31.84 -17.10 6.97
N LEU A 502 -32.04 -17.55 8.19
CA LEU A 502 -31.04 -18.24 9.01
C LEU A 502 -31.67 -19.54 9.51
N ASN A 503 -30.97 -20.65 9.32
CA ASN A 503 -31.36 -21.91 9.96
C ASN A 503 -31.02 -21.85 11.45
N GLY A 504 -31.87 -22.40 12.32
CA GLY A 504 -31.56 -22.46 13.75
C GLY A 504 -30.34 -23.34 14.01
N PHE A 505 -29.40 -22.84 14.80
CA PHE A 505 -28.14 -23.55 15.12
C PHE A 505 -27.60 -23.10 16.47
N THR A 506 -26.63 -23.85 17.01
CA THR A 506 -25.89 -23.47 18.21
C THR A 506 -24.53 -22.93 17.80
N PHE A 507 -24.30 -21.64 18.05
CA PHE A 507 -23.01 -21.01 17.86
C PHE A 507 -22.06 -21.45 18.99
N PRO A 508 -20.88 -22.01 18.67
CA PRO A 508 -19.96 -22.60 19.65
C PRO A 508 -19.20 -21.51 20.41
N PHE A 509 -19.90 -20.71 21.20
CA PHE A 509 -19.38 -19.47 21.78
C PHE A 509 -18.16 -19.65 22.70
N PHE A 510 -17.97 -20.84 23.28
CA PHE A 510 -16.89 -21.14 24.22
C PHE A 510 -15.68 -21.86 23.61
N ASP A 511 -15.82 -22.50 22.46
CA ASP A 511 -14.75 -23.33 21.85
C ASP A 511 -13.83 -22.57 20.90
N VAL A 512 -14.12 -21.29 20.60
CA VAL A 512 -13.37 -20.48 19.64
C VAL A 512 -12.40 -19.53 20.33
N ASP A 513 -11.10 -19.82 20.23
CA ASP A 513 -10.00 -18.92 20.68
C ASP A 513 -10.04 -17.56 19.95
N ARG A 514 -10.39 -17.58 18.66
CA ARG A 514 -10.65 -16.40 17.84
C ARG A 514 -11.98 -16.53 17.13
N ILE A 515 -12.81 -15.50 17.26
CA ILE A 515 -14.11 -15.41 16.63
C ILE A 515 -13.85 -14.94 15.19
N GLY A 516 -13.49 -15.86 14.29
CA GLY A 516 -13.38 -15.57 12.85
C GLY A 516 -14.75 -15.19 12.25
N PRO A 517 -15.03 -15.42 10.95
CA PRO A 517 -16.34 -15.05 10.39
C PRO A 517 -17.53 -15.72 11.10
N GLY A 518 -17.30 -16.83 11.81
CA GLY A 518 -18.33 -17.62 12.50
C GLY A 518 -18.98 -18.65 11.56
N PRO A 519 -19.60 -19.72 12.09
CA PRO A 519 -20.23 -20.76 11.30
C PRO A 519 -21.64 -20.35 10.83
N TRP A 520 -21.76 -19.15 10.26
CA TRP A 520 -23.04 -18.63 9.78
C TRP A 520 -23.44 -19.33 8.48
N ASP A 521 -24.70 -19.75 8.42
CA ASP A 521 -25.39 -20.24 7.22
C ASP A 521 -26.60 -19.34 6.94
N LEU A 522 -26.33 -18.19 6.32
CA LEU A 522 -27.33 -17.17 6.01
C LEU A 522 -27.74 -17.28 4.55
N GLY A 523 -29.02 -17.50 4.28
CA GLY A 523 -29.60 -17.32 2.96
C GLY A 523 -30.11 -15.88 2.79
N PHE A 524 -29.94 -15.28 1.62
CA PHE A 524 -30.50 -13.95 1.33
C PHE A 524 -30.96 -13.82 -0.12
N GLU A 525 -31.92 -12.92 -0.32
CA GLU A 525 -32.23 -12.34 -1.62
C GLU A 525 -32.10 -10.82 -1.49
N ALA A 526 -31.65 -10.17 -2.55
CA ALA A 526 -31.45 -8.73 -2.56
C ALA A 526 -31.83 -8.12 -3.91
N GLU A 527 -32.03 -6.81 -3.91
CA GLU A 527 -31.99 -5.99 -5.10
C GLU A 527 -30.75 -5.09 -5.01
N VAL A 528 -29.92 -5.12 -6.04
CA VAL A 528 -28.70 -4.31 -6.14
C VAL A 528 -28.91 -3.26 -7.21
N THR A 529 -28.68 -2.01 -6.85
CA THR A 529 -28.78 -0.85 -7.73
C THR A 529 -27.38 -0.35 -8.05
N LEU A 530 -27.06 -0.27 -9.34
CA LEU A 530 -25.78 0.24 -9.82
C LEU A 530 -25.66 1.76 -9.52
N PRO A 531 -24.43 2.27 -9.27
CA PRO A 531 -24.22 3.70 -9.05
C PRO A 531 -24.58 4.54 -10.28
N ASP A 532 -24.91 5.80 -10.03
CA ASP A 532 -24.96 6.84 -11.08
C ASP A 532 -23.53 7.32 -11.38
N SER A 533 -22.87 6.68 -12.34
CA SER A 533 -21.48 6.96 -12.72
C SER A 533 -21.39 7.36 -14.20
N PRO A 534 -20.58 8.37 -14.56
CA PRO A 534 -20.33 8.70 -15.96
C PRO A 534 -19.60 7.59 -16.73
N ASP A 535 -18.97 6.65 -16.02
CA ASP A 535 -18.27 5.50 -16.62
C ASP A 535 -19.25 4.38 -17.05
N LEU A 536 -20.48 4.40 -16.52
CA LEU A 536 -21.54 3.47 -16.90
C LEU A 536 -22.42 4.06 -18.02
N PRO A 537 -22.92 3.24 -18.95
CA PRO A 537 -23.87 3.72 -19.95
C PRO A 537 -25.19 4.10 -19.28
N ALA A 538 -25.90 5.09 -19.84
CA ALA A 538 -27.14 5.63 -19.26
C ALA A 538 -28.24 4.59 -18.98
N CYS A 539 -28.22 3.47 -19.70
CA CYS A 539 -29.14 2.35 -19.51
C CYS A 539 -28.80 1.43 -18.32
N LEU A 540 -27.56 1.47 -17.81
CA LEU A 540 -27.13 0.76 -16.60
C LEU A 540 -26.99 1.70 -15.39
N ALA A 541 -26.84 3.00 -15.60
CA ALA A 541 -26.83 3.98 -14.52
C ALA A 541 -28.15 3.91 -13.71
N ASN A 542 -28.05 3.69 -12.40
CA ASN A 542 -29.20 3.43 -11.50
C ASN A 542 -30.06 2.21 -11.87
N ALA A 543 -29.58 1.28 -12.69
CA ALA A 543 -30.30 0.05 -12.98
C ALA A 543 -30.29 -0.87 -11.75
N SER A 544 -31.44 -1.49 -11.46
CA SER A 544 -31.59 -2.45 -10.38
C SER A 544 -31.66 -3.88 -10.92
N PHE A 545 -30.93 -4.79 -10.26
CA PHE A 545 -30.87 -6.22 -10.56
C PHE A 545 -31.20 -7.03 -9.33
N ARG A 546 -31.89 -8.15 -9.51
CA ARG A 546 -32.21 -9.05 -8.40
C ARG A 546 -31.09 -10.08 -8.19
N LEU A 547 -30.62 -10.17 -6.96
CA LEU A 547 -29.80 -11.26 -6.48
C LEU A 547 -30.69 -12.34 -5.88
N ILE A 548 -30.56 -13.55 -6.40
CA ILE A 548 -31.31 -14.74 -5.99
C ILE A 548 -30.34 -15.84 -5.53
N GLY A 549 -30.83 -16.75 -4.68
CA GLY A 549 -30.02 -17.86 -4.19
C GLY A 549 -28.79 -17.44 -3.38
N GLY A 550 -28.82 -16.23 -2.80
CA GLY A 550 -27.73 -15.70 -1.99
C GLY A 550 -27.47 -16.56 -0.77
N ARG A 551 -26.21 -16.88 -0.50
CA ARG A 551 -25.80 -17.68 0.65
C ARG A 551 -24.48 -17.18 1.22
N VAL A 552 -24.39 -17.13 2.55
CA VAL A 552 -23.16 -16.94 3.29
C VAL A 552 -22.89 -18.22 4.09
N GLU A 553 -21.75 -18.85 3.82
CA GLU A 553 -21.25 -20.02 4.54
C GLU A 553 -19.83 -19.73 5.03
N GLY A 554 -19.67 -19.52 6.34
CA GLY A 554 -18.39 -19.12 6.92
C GLY A 554 -17.93 -17.76 6.39
N ALA A 555 -16.75 -17.71 5.76
CA ALA A 555 -16.22 -16.48 5.15
C ALA A 555 -16.78 -16.20 3.75
N ALA A 556 -17.36 -17.20 3.09
CA ALA A 556 -17.73 -17.11 1.68
C ALA A 556 -19.17 -16.62 1.53
N MET A 557 -19.37 -15.69 0.60
CA MET A 557 -20.66 -15.25 0.11
C MET A 557 -20.78 -15.62 -1.37
N GLN A 558 -21.95 -16.07 -1.79
CA GLN A 558 -22.29 -16.28 -3.20
C GLN A 558 -23.74 -15.85 -3.46
N ALA A 559 -24.04 -15.33 -4.64
CA ALA A 559 -25.40 -15.06 -5.11
C ALA A 559 -25.44 -15.07 -6.64
N ASP A 560 -26.58 -15.46 -7.25
CA ASP A 560 -26.77 -15.37 -8.69
C ASP A 560 -27.55 -14.08 -9.03
N ILE A 561 -27.15 -13.39 -10.09
CA ILE A 561 -27.89 -12.26 -10.65
C ILE A 561 -28.97 -12.85 -11.58
N GLU A 562 -30.24 -12.62 -11.24
CA GLU A 562 -31.37 -13.06 -12.06
C GLU A 562 -31.29 -12.42 -13.46
N ALA A 563 -31.41 -13.24 -14.50
CA ALA A 563 -31.27 -12.77 -15.88
C ALA A 563 -32.35 -11.72 -16.20
N GLN A 564 -31.90 -10.51 -16.51
CA GLN A 564 -32.76 -9.36 -16.79
C GLN A 564 -32.48 -8.82 -18.19
N ASP A 565 -33.52 -8.68 -19.00
CA ASP A 565 -33.46 -7.96 -20.28
C ASP A 565 -33.39 -6.45 -20.00
N VAL A 566 -32.34 -5.81 -20.49
CA VAL A 566 -32.07 -4.37 -20.31
C VAL A 566 -32.31 -3.58 -21.61
N GLY A 567 -32.89 -4.22 -22.65
CA GLY A 567 -33.01 -3.66 -23.99
C GLY A 567 -31.64 -3.48 -24.67
N PRO A 568 -31.55 -2.84 -25.84
CA PRO A 568 -30.27 -2.56 -26.51
C PRO A 568 -29.53 -1.44 -25.77
N CYS A 569 -28.83 -1.80 -24.70
CA CYS A 569 -28.03 -0.90 -23.90
C CYS A 569 -26.67 -0.69 -24.56
N ARG A 570 -26.51 0.45 -25.24
CA ARG A 570 -25.29 0.79 -26.00
C ARG A 570 -24.26 1.44 -25.07
N TRP A 571 -23.14 0.76 -24.86
CA TRP A 571 -21.97 1.23 -24.12
C TRP A 571 -20.85 1.55 -25.11
N ALA A 572 -20.75 2.83 -25.50
CA ALA A 572 -19.64 3.30 -26.34
C ALA A 572 -18.37 3.44 -25.49
N PHE A 573 -17.23 3.00 -26.02
CA PHE A 573 -15.93 3.16 -25.39
C PHE A 573 -14.94 3.71 -26.41
N GLY A 574 -14.38 4.89 -26.12
CA GLY A 574 -13.46 5.60 -27.01
C GLY A 574 -14.11 6.45 -28.10
N GLU A 575 -13.26 7.01 -28.96
CA GLU A 575 -13.64 7.97 -30.01
C GLU A 575 -13.81 7.30 -31.39
N SER A 576 -13.30 6.08 -31.55
CA SER A 576 -13.30 5.35 -32.83
C SER A 576 -14.62 4.69 -33.21
N GLY A 577 -15.68 4.96 -32.45
CA GLY A 577 -17.05 4.54 -32.79
C GLY A 577 -17.45 3.13 -32.36
N TYR A 578 -16.59 2.39 -31.64
CA TYR A 578 -16.95 1.08 -31.09
C TYR A 578 -17.92 1.20 -29.91
N ALA A 579 -18.83 0.24 -29.83
CA ALA A 579 -19.73 0.13 -28.68
C ALA A 579 -20.10 -1.33 -28.39
N LEU A 580 -20.27 -1.63 -27.10
CA LEU A 580 -20.88 -2.88 -26.66
C LEU A 580 -22.39 -2.67 -26.54
N VAL A 581 -23.17 -3.40 -27.33
CA VAL A 581 -24.64 -3.38 -27.24
C VAL A 581 -25.10 -4.56 -26.39
N ILE A 582 -25.32 -4.29 -25.11
CA ILE A 582 -25.79 -5.28 -24.12
C ILE A 582 -27.29 -5.48 -24.29
N ARG A 583 -27.79 -6.72 -24.24
CA ARG A 583 -29.22 -7.06 -24.30
C ARG A 583 -29.75 -7.60 -22.99
N SER A 584 -29.00 -8.50 -22.36
CA SER A 584 -29.36 -9.05 -21.06
C SER A 584 -28.15 -9.14 -20.15
N VAL A 585 -28.42 -9.00 -18.86
CA VAL A 585 -27.45 -9.06 -17.78
C VAL A 585 -27.85 -10.21 -16.88
N ALA A 586 -26.92 -11.13 -16.66
CA ALA A 586 -27.01 -12.20 -15.67
C ALA A 586 -25.63 -12.37 -15.03
N GLY A 587 -25.45 -13.29 -14.10
CA GLY A 587 -24.11 -13.56 -13.58
C GLY A 587 -24.13 -14.19 -12.21
N ARG A 588 -22.94 -14.24 -11.61
CA ARG A 588 -22.74 -14.71 -10.25
C ARG A 588 -21.81 -13.77 -9.52
N PHE A 589 -22.24 -13.41 -8.33
CA PHE A 589 -21.46 -12.67 -7.35
C PHE A 589 -20.84 -13.66 -6.38
N ASN A 590 -19.53 -13.57 -6.15
CA ASN A 590 -18.86 -14.24 -5.05
C ASN A 590 -18.14 -13.19 -4.20
N GLY A 591 -17.99 -13.47 -2.91
CA GLY A 591 -17.22 -12.61 -2.02
C GLY A 591 -16.62 -13.38 -0.85
N VAL A 592 -15.56 -12.82 -0.29
CA VAL A 592 -14.87 -13.33 0.89
C VAL A 592 -14.88 -12.26 1.97
N TYR A 593 -15.30 -12.63 3.17
CA TYR A 593 -15.34 -11.75 4.33
C TYR A 593 -13.93 -11.44 4.84
N LEU A 594 -13.61 -10.16 4.97
CA LEU A 594 -12.38 -9.66 5.56
C LEU A 594 -12.64 -9.09 6.96
N GLU A 595 -12.24 -9.82 7.99
CA GLU A 595 -12.49 -9.49 9.40
C GLU A 595 -11.90 -8.13 9.82
N GLU A 596 -10.72 -7.75 9.32
CA GLU A 596 -10.06 -6.49 9.71
C GLU A 596 -10.83 -5.23 9.28
N ARG A 597 -11.67 -5.35 8.24
CA ARG A 597 -12.40 -4.24 7.64
C ARG A 597 -13.91 -4.34 7.79
N ASP A 598 -14.42 -5.46 8.32
CA ASP A 598 -15.85 -5.79 8.40
C ASP A 598 -16.55 -5.61 7.02
N VAL A 599 -15.94 -6.08 5.92
CA VAL A 599 -16.48 -6.00 4.55
C VAL A 599 -16.29 -7.30 3.77
N PHE A 600 -17.12 -7.52 2.75
CA PHE A 600 -16.86 -8.55 1.74
C PHE A 600 -16.01 -7.98 0.61
N GLU A 601 -14.85 -8.57 0.37
CA GLU A 601 -14.13 -8.40 -0.88
C GLU A 601 -14.81 -9.28 -1.93
N HIS A 602 -15.20 -8.69 -3.05
CA HIS A 602 -16.01 -9.36 -4.06
C HIS A 602 -15.22 -9.67 -5.32
N ASP A 603 -15.46 -10.84 -5.88
CA ASP A 603 -14.97 -11.29 -7.18
C ASP A 603 -16.17 -11.89 -7.92
N GLY A 604 -16.85 -11.02 -8.67
CA GLY A 604 -18.07 -11.34 -9.40
C GLY A 604 -17.86 -11.14 -10.90
N TYR A 605 -18.40 -12.06 -11.69
CA TYR A 605 -18.48 -11.90 -13.14
C TYR A 605 -19.94 -11.75 -13.54
N VAL A 606 -20.16 -10.88 -14.51
CA VAL A 606 -21.46 -10.63 -15.11
C VAL A 606 -21.46 -11.30 -16.48
N ALA A 607 -22.36 -12.26 -16.65
CA ALA A 607 -22.63 -12.84 -17.94
C ALA A 607 -23.49 -11.85 -18.75
N LEU A 608 -22.88 -11.25 -19.76
CA LEU A 608 -23.53 -10.32 -20.68
C LEU A 608 -23.88 -11.03 -21.97
N GLN A 609 -25.14 -10.96 -22.38
CA GLN A 609 -25.49 -11.22 -23.79
C GLN A 609 -25.36 -9.91 -24.53
N ALA A 610 -24.31 -9.78 -25.35
CA ALA A 610 -23.98 -8.54 -26.01
C ALA A 610 -23.46 -8.75 -27.43
N ALA A 611 -23.49 -7.69 -28.24
CA ALA A 611 -22.84 -7.65 -29.54
C ALA A 611 -21.88 -6.45 -29.59
N LEU A 612 -20.73 -6.62 -30.24
CA LEU A 612 -19.76 -5.56 -30.49
C LEU A 612 -20.17 -4.81 -31.77
N GLU A 613 -20.65 -3.58 -31.63
CA GLU A 613 -20.77 -2.62 -32.73
C GLU A 613 -19.36 -2.17 -33.14
N VAL A 614 -19.03 -2.34 -34.41
CA VAL A 614 -17.68 -2.10 -34.94
C VAL A 614 -17.52 -0.68 -35.47
N GLY A 615 -16.38 -0.06 -35.15
CA GLY A 615 -15.99 1.29 -35.54
C GLY A 615 -14.80 1.34 -36.50
N GLU A 616 -14.20 2.52 -36.66
CA GLU A 616 -13.01 2.71 -37.50
C GLU A 616 -11.79 1.99 -36.89
N PRO A 617 -10.94 1.30 -37.68
CA PRO A 617 -10.82 1.34 -39.14
C PRO A 617 -11.54 0.19 -39.89
N PHE A 618 -12.57 -0.43 -39.31
CA PHE A 618 -13.41 -1.35 -40.07
C PHE A 618 -14.28 -0.60 -41.07
N THR A 619 -14.43 -1.18 -42.27
CA THR A 619 -15.26 -0.61 -43.33
C THR A 619 -16.48 -1.49 -43.57
N CYS A 620 -17.55 -1.21 -42.84
CA CYS A 620 -18.76 -2.04 -42.83
C CYS A 620 -19.89 -1.38 -43.63
N ALA A 621 -20.77 -2.18 -44.23
CA ALA A 621 -21.95 -1.68 -44.94
C ALA A 621 -23.08 -1.32 -43.95
N GLY A 622 -22.91 -0.21 -43.24
CA GLY A 622 -23.80 0.23 -42.16
C GLY A 622 -23.30 -0.18 -40.76
N THR A 623 -24.17 -0.07 -39.76
CA THR A 623 -23.86 -0.49 -38.37
C THR A 623 -23.96 -2.00 -38.25
N GLU A 624 -22.86 -2.71 -38.53
CA GLU A 624 -22.74 -4.14 -38.25
C GLU A 624 -22.34 -4.38 -36.80
N ALA A 625 -22.76 -5.52 -36.24
CA ALA A 625 -22.40 -5.91 -34.89
C ALA A 625 -21.98 -7.39 -34.87
N ALA A 626 -20.85 -7.68 -34.23
CA ALA A 626 -20.37 -9.04 -34.01
C ALA A 626 -20.98 -9.58 -32.71
N ASP A 627 -21.75 -10.67 -32.79
CA ASP A 627 -22.31 -11.32 -31.60
C ASP A 627 -21.18 -11.87 -30.73
N LEU A 628 -21.19 -11.52 -29.45
CA LEU A 628 -20.21 -11.98 -28.47
C LEU A 628 -20.67 -13.28 -27.77
N GLY A 629 -21.91 -13.71 -28.00
CA GLY A 629 -22.51 -14.82 -27.25
C GLY A 629 -22.75 -14.45 -25.78
N GLY A 630 -22.67 -15.45 -24.89
CA GLY A 630 -22.63 -15.21 -23.45
C GLY A 630 -21.20 -14.92 -23.03
N ALA A 631 -20.86 -13.64 -22.90
CA ALA A 631 -19.54 -13.20 -22.46
C ALA A 631 -19.53 -13.03 -20.94
N ASP A 632 -18.65 -13.74 -20.25
CA ASP A 632 -18.40 -13.53 -18.81
C ASP A 632 -17.43 -12.37 -18.66
N LEU A 633 -17.96 -11.18 -18.33
CA LEU A 633 -17.18 -9.95 -18.13
C LEU A 633 -17.43 -9.41 -16.72
N ALA A 634 -16.38 -8.98 -16.04
CA ALA A 634 -16.53 -8.26 -14.78
C ALA A 634 -16.94 -6.81 -15.08
N VAL A 635 -17.94 -6.31 -14.35
CA VAL A 635 -18.43 -4.94 -14.45
C VAL A 635 -18.32 -4.31 -13.06
N GLU A 636 -17.27 -3.51 -12.85
CA GLU A 636 -17.10 -2.72 -11.62
C GLU A 636 -17.47 -1.26 -11.89
N TYR A 637 -16.53 -0.53 -12.49
CA TYR A 637 -16.68 0.84 -13.00
C TYR A 637 -16.49 0.89 -14.53
N GLY A 638 -15.97 -0.18 -15.11
CA GLY A 638 -15.86 -0.43 -16.54
C GLY A 638 -15.85 -1.93 -16.82
N LEU A 639 -15.65 -2.30 -18.07
CA LEU A 639 -15.56 -3.69 -18.52
C LEU A 639 -14.15 -4.23 -18.28
N ASN A 640 -14.07 -5.39 -17.64
CA ASN A 640 -12.85 -6.18 -17.48
C ASN A 640 -13.10 -7.62 -17.94
N GLY A 641 -12.17 -8.18 -18.72
CA GLY A 641 -12.21 -9.59 -19.12
C GLY A 641 -11.90 -9.80 -20.59
N THR A 642 -12.05 -11.04 -21.04
CA THR A 642 -11.71 -11.45 -22.40
C THR A 642 -12.85 -12.23 -23.03
N VAL A 643 -13.16 -11.91 -24.29
CA VAL A 643 -14.17 -12.60 -25.09
C VAL A 643 -13.50 -13.19 -26.33
N ALA A 644 -13.64 -14.49 -26.55
CA ALA A 644 -13.13 -15.17 -27.74
C ALA A 644 -13.99 -16.39 -28.10
N PRO A 645 -14.14 -16.72 -29.40
CA PRO A 645 -13.72 -15.92 -30.54
C PRO A 645 -14.71 -14.79 -30.86
N VAL A 646 -14.21 -13.63 -31.24
CA VAL A 646 -15.01 -12.56 -31.87
C VAL A 646 -14.58 -12.49 -33.33
N VAL A 647 -15.53 -12.47 -34.27
CA VAL A 647 -15.20 -12.37 -35.70
C VAL A 647 -16.12 -11.34 -36.34
N PRO A 648 -15.66 -10.09 -36.49
CA PRO A 648 -16.37 -9.09 -37.29
C PRO A 648 -16.56 -9.55 -38.74
N SER A 649 -17.71 -9.26 -39.33
CA SER A 649 -18.04 -9.62 -40.71
C SER A 649 -17.42 -8.70 -41.76
N CYS A 650 -17.04 -7.48 -41.38
CA CYS A 650 -16.41 -6.51 -42.28
C CYS A 650 -14.87 -6.57 -42.23
N PRO A 651 -14.19 -6.20 -43.33
CA PRO A 651 -12.75 -6.07 -43.36
C PRO A 651 -12.29 -4.81 -42.60
N VAL A 652 -11.07 -4.88 -42.05
CA VAL A 652 -10.35 -3.74 -41.49
C VAL A 652 -9.41 -3.16 -42.54
N ARG A 653 -9.32 -1.83 -42.61
CA ARG A 653 -8.41 -1.14 -43.52
C ARG A 653 -7.06 -0.92 -42.86
N LEU A 654 -5.99 -1.45 -43.46
CA LEU A 654 -4.61 -1.25 -43.04
C LEU A 654 -3.83 -0.59 -44.19
N GLY A 655 -3.70 0.75 -44.14
CA GLY A 655 -3.19 1.53 -45.28
C GLY A 655 -4.06 1.31 -46.53
N PRO A 656 -3.47 0.94 -47.69
CA PRO A 656 -4.22 0.64 -48.91
C PRO A 656 -4.82 -0.79 -48.93
N PHE A 657 -4.55 -1.62 -47.93
CA PHE A 657 -4.94 -3.04 -47.94
C PHE A 657 -6.23 -3.28 -47.14
N GLU A 658 -7.01 -4.26 -47.61
CA GLU A 658 -8.14 -4.83 -46.87
C GLU A 658 -7.71 -6.11 -46.16
N VAL A 659 -8.01 -6.18 -44.87
CA VAL A 659 -7.62 -7.28 -44.00
C VAL A 659 -8.88 -7.89 -43.39
N ALA A 660 -9.12 -9.18 -43.61
CA ALA A 660 -10.25 -9.91 -43.05
C ALA A 660 -9.82 -10.66 -41.78
N VAL A 661 -10.58 -10.51 -40.69
CA VAL A 661 -10.32 -11.23 -39.43
C VAL A 661 -10.81 -12.69 -39.56
N GLU A 662 -9.93 -13.66 -39.34
CA GLU A 662 -10.31 -15.09 -39.30
C GLU A 662 -10.72 -15.50 -37.88
N ARG A 663 -9.98 -15.04 -36.87
CA ARG A 663 -10.23 -15.25 -35.43
C ARG A 663 -9.73 -14.04 -34.66
N SER A 664 -10.43 -13.65 -33.60
CA SER A 664 -9.88 -12.65 -32.68
C SER A 664 -10.31 -12.88 -31.24
N THR A 665 -9.53 -12.30 -30.33
CA THR A 665 -9.84 -12.17 -28.91
C THR A 665 -10.04 -10.69 -28.61
N LEU A 666 -11.18 -10.37 -28.00
CA LEU A 666 -11.50 -9.06 -27.49
C LEU A 666 -11.10 -9.00 -26.02
N ARG A 667 -10.26 -8.05 -25.63
CA ARG A 667 -9.81 -7.86 -24.25
C ARG A 667 -10.23 -6.49 -23.74
N PHE A 668 -10.98 -6.47 -22.64
CA PHE A 668 -11.39 -5.27 -21.93
C PHE A 668 -10.56 -5.11 -20.66
N GLU A 669 -10.08 -3.90 -20.43
CA GLU A 669 -9.37 -3.52 -19.22
C GLU A 669 -9.88 -2.16 -18.74
N TYR A 670 -10.16 -2.02 -17.45
CA TYR A 670 -10.53 -0.74 -16.85
C TYR A 670 -9.64 -0.45 -15.64
N ALA A 671 -9.14 0.79 -15.60
CA ALA A 671 -8.50 1.36 -14.42
C ALA A 671 -8.91 2.82 -14.28
N ARG A 672 -9.34 3.26 -13.08
CA ARG A 672 -9.81 4.64 -12.84
C ARG A 672 -8.89 5.74 -13.38
N ALA A 673 -7.57 5.54 -13.33
CA ALA A 673 -6.59 6.53 -13.80
C ALA A 673 -6.46 6.59 -15.34
N LEU A 674 -6.88 5.54 -16.04
CA LEU A 674 -6.61 5.31 -17.46
C LEU A 674 -7.89 5.15 -18.30
N GLY A 675 -9.06 5.04 -17.66
CA GLY A 675 -10.36 4.82 -18.30
C GLY A 675 -10.55 3.40 -18.81
N GLN A 676 -11.58 3.21 -19.64
CA GLN A 676 -11.81 1.97 -20.37
C GLN A 676 -10.78 1.79 -21.47
N ARG A 677 -10.22 0.59 -21.58
CA ARG A 677 -9.37 0.11 -22.67
C ARG A 677 -10.00 -1.13 -23.28
N ALA A 678 -9.85 -1.26 -24.58
CA ALA A 678 -10.38 -2.39 -25.33
C ALA A 678 -9.43 -2.70 -26.49
N TYR A 679 -9.00 -3.96 -26.60
CA TYR A 679 -8.08 -4.39 -27.64
C TYR A 679 -8.66 -5.58 -28.41
N LEU A 680 -8.42 -5.61 -29.71
CA LEU A 680 -8.75 -6.73 -30.57
C LEU A 680 -7.46 -7.37 -31.07
N ASP A 681 -7.14 -8.55 -30.53
CA ASP A 681 -6.00 -9.35 -30.95
C ASP A 681 -6.48 -10.35 -32.01
N ALA A 682 -6.08 -10.15 -33.27
CA ALA A 682 -6.65 -10.84 -34.43
C ALA A 682 -5.62 -11.65 -35.22
N ASP A 683 -5.98 -12.89 -35.55
CA ASP A 683 -5.46 -13.64 -36.69
C ASP A 683 -6.22 -13.20 -37.94
N ALA A 684 -5.51 -12.74 -38.96
CA ALA A 684 -6.14 -12.10 -40.10
C ALA A 684 -5.47 -12.45 -41.43
N VAL A 685 -6.23 -12.23 -42.51
CA VAL A 685 -5.83 -12.45 -43.89
C VAL A 685 -5.85 -11.13 -44.62
N LEU A 686 -4.68 -10.70 -45.08
CA LEU A 686 -4.51 -9.53 -45.92
C LEU A 686 -4.71 -9.89 -47.39
N SER A 687 -5.54 -9.12 -48.08
CA SER A 687 -5.79 -9.26 -49.52
C SER A 687 -4.86 -8.33 -50.30
N LEU A 688 -4.04 -8.91 -51.17
CA LEU A 688 -3.19 -8.16 -52.11
C LEU A 688 -3.96 -7.93 -53.43
N PRO A 689 -3.80 -6.76 -54.09
CA PRO A 689 -4.47 -6.48 -55.36
C PRO A 689 -4.19 -7.52 -56.47
N ASP A 690 -2.96 -8.03 -56.55
CA ASP A 690 -2.49 -8.96 -57.59
C ASP A 690 -1.70 -10.17 -57.03
N GLY A 691 -2.03 -10.63 -55.82
CA GLY A 691 -1.30 -11.72 -55.15
C GLY A 691 -2.19 -12.64 -54.29
N PRO A 692 -1.66 -13.78 -53.82
CA PRO A 692 -2.40 -14.64 -52.91
C PRO A 692 -2.59 -13.98 -51.54
N PRO A 693 -3.61 -14.43 -50.79
CA PRO A 693 -3.87 -13.93 -49.45
C PRO A 693 -2.69 -14.20 -48.52
N VAL A 694 -2.29 -13.19 -47.74
CA VAL A 694 -1.20 -13.28 -46.77
C VAL A 694 -1.79 -13.36 -45.37
N ARG A 695 -1.44 -14.42 -44.62
CA ARG A 695 -1.82 -14.54 -43.21
C ARG A 695 -0.85 -13.79 -42.31
N GLY A 696 -1.40 -13.14 -41.29
CA GLY A 696 -0.64 -12.42 -40.29
C GLY A 696 -1.49 -12.14 -39.07
N THR A 697 -0.96 -11.29 -38.20
CA THR A 697 -1.66 -10.89 -36.97
C THR A 697 -1.62 -9.37 -36.81
N PHE A 698 -2.61 -8.85 -36.10
CA PHE A 698 -2.58 -7.48 -35.62
C PHE A 698 -3.24 -7.35 -34.24
N THR A 699 -2.84 -6.32 -33.50
CA THR A 699 -3.52 -5.84 -32.30
C THR A 699 -4.04 -4.45 -32.60
N LEU A 700 -5.36 -4.28 -32.49
CA LEU A 700 -6.03 -3.00 -32.68
C LEU A 700 -6.53 -2.47 -31.33
N ASP A 701 -6.19 -1.23 -31.01
CA ASP A 701 -6.81 -0.50 -29.90
C ASP A 701 -8.19 0.01 -30.37
N LEU A 702 -9.26 -0.47 -29.74
CA LEU A 702 -10.63 -0.13 -30.12
C LEU A 702 -11.08 1.21 -29.53
N VAL A 703 -10.32 1.79 -28.60
CA VAL A 703 -10.63 3.11 -28.03
C VAL A 703 -10.13 4.21 -28.95
N THR A 704 -8.93 4.03 -29.51
CA THR A 704 -8.23 5.00 -30.38
C THR A 704 -8.31 4.65 -31.86
N GLY A 705 -8.56 3.39 -32.22
CA GLY A 705 -8.60 2.91 -33.61
C GLY A 705 -7.21 2.70 -34.19
N GLU A 706 -6.16 2.77 -33.36
CA GLU A 706 -4.77 2.64 -33.78
C GLU A 706 -4.30 1.18 -33.75
N PHE A 707 -3.54 0.78 -34.75
CA PHE A 707 -2.85 -0.50 -34.75
C PHE A 707 -1.62 -0.42 -33.85
N LEU A 708 -1.61 -1.21 -32.77
CA LEU A 708 -0.48 -1.28 -31.84
C LEU A 708 0.60 -2.23 -32.34
N ASN A 709 0.18 -3.35 -32.94
CA ASN A 709 1.06 -4.34 -33.53
C ASN A 709 0.46 -4.81 -34.86
N VAL A 710 1.31 -4.96 -35.87
CA VAL A 710 0.95 -5.50 -37.19
C VAL A 710 2.10 -6.37 -37.64
N HIS A 711 1.80 -7.59 -38.07
CA HIS A 711 2.80 -8.49 -38.59
C HIS A 711 2.22 -9.36 -39.71
N PHE A 712 2.50 -8.97 -40.96
CA PHE A 712 2.26 -9.83 -42.13
C PHE A 712 3.58 -10.05 -42.87
N ARG A 713 3.85 -11.30 -43.24
CA ARG A 713 5.05 -11.67 -43.98
C ARG A 713 4.70 -11.88 -45.44
N LEU A 714 5.20 -11.00 -46.29
CA LEU A 714 5.09 -11.12 -47.74
C LEU A 714 6.29 -11.91 -48.23
N ASP A 715 6.11 -13.22 -48.42
CA ASP A 715 7.17 -14.12 -48.92
C ASP A 715 7.08 -14.33 -50.45
N GLU A 716 6.17 -13.62 -51.13
CA GLU A 716 6.08 -13.62 -52.60
C GLU A 716 6.75 -12.40 -53.22
N PRO A 717 7.48 -12.54 -54.34
CA PRO A 717 8.26 -11.44 -54.86
C PRO A 717 7.41 -10.38 -55.59
N PHE A 718 7.62 -9.10 -55.26
CA PHE A 718 6.90 -7.95 -55.83
C PHE A 718 7.85 -6.82 -56.22
N ASP A 719 7.36 -5.86 -57.01
CA ASP A 719 8.16 -4.73 -57.48
C ASP A 719 7.85 -3.47 -56.65
N TRP A 720 8.89 -2.78 -56.19
CA TRP A 720 8.80 -1.45 -55.58
C TRP A 720 9.49 -0.42 -56.48
N ALA A 721 8.70 0.52 -57.00
CA ALA A 721 9.14 1.54 -57.94
C ALA A 721 9.38 2.89 -57.23
N VAL A 722 10.45 3.58 -57.61
CA VAL A 722 10.85 4.86 -57.01
C VAL A 722 11.18 5.88 -58.11
N PRO A 723 10.42 6.99 -58.20
CA PRO A 723 9.10 7.21 -57.59
C PRO A 723 8.02 6.30 -58.18
N ALA A 724 6.83 6.24 -57.55
CA ALA A 724 5.77 5.29 -57.91
C ALA A 724 5.14 5.58 -59.30
N ASP A 725 4.88 6.85 -59.62
CA ASP A 725 4.17 7.25 -60.85
C ASP A 725 5.07 7.32 -62.09
N ASP A 726 6.37 7.57 -61.91
CA ASP A 726 7.37 7.73 -62.97
C ASP A 726 8.71 7.08 -62.56
N PRO A 727 8.78 5.73 -62.65
CA PRO A 727 9.81 4.98 -61.97
C PRO A 727 11.18 5.07 -62.65
N VAL A 728 12.14 5.64 -61.94
CA VAL A 728 13.56 5.63 -62.33
C VAL A 728 14.27 4.39 -61.79
N LEU A 729 13.94 3.99 -60.57
CA LEU A 729 14.49 2.80 -59.91
C LEU A 729 13.36 1.82 -59.61
N THR A 730 13.46 0.58 -60.09
CA THR A 730 12.49 -0.47 -59.80
C THR A 730 13.18 -1.65 -59.13
N PHE A 731 12.89 -1.87 -57.85
CA PHE A 731 13.43 -2.96 -57.06
C PHE A 731 12.51 -4.17 -57.11
N ARG A 732 13.06 -5.36 -57.36
CA ARG A 732 12.38 -6.64 -57.13
C ARG A 732 12.69 -7.08 -55.70
N LEU A 733 11.67 -7.09 -54.86
CA LEU A 733 11.74 -7.48 -53.46
C LEU A 733 11.23 -8.91 -53.32
N GLU A 734 12.07 -9.81 -52.81
CA GLU A 734 11.73 -11.24 -52.63
C GLU A 734 10.93 -11.49 -51.34
N ARG A 735 11.17 -10.66 -50.32
CA ARG A 735 10.48 -10.71 -49.04
C ARG A 735 10.32 -9.32 -48.44
N ALA A 736 9.19 -9.08 -47.79
CA ALA A 736 8.97 -7.89 -46.97
C ALA A 736 8.12 -8.24 -45.74
N GLU A 737 8.28 -7.49 -44.66
CA GLU A 737 7.42 -7.58 -43.49
C GLU A 737 6.57 -6.32 -43.40
N LEU A 738 5.26 -6.48 -43.37
CA LEU A 738 4.33 -5.40 -43.13
C LEU A 738 4.16 -5.19 -41.62
N SER A 739 4.44 -3.96 -41.19
CA SER A 739 4.27 -3.50 -39.81
C SER A 739 3.37 -2.26 -39.75
N ALA A 740 3.07 -1.76 -38.55
CA ALA A 740 2.27 -0.54 -38.37
C ALA A 740 2.96 0.69 -38.98
N ASP A 741 4.29 0.71 -39.00
CA ASP A 741 5.12 1.78 -39.58
C ASP A 741 5.36 1.60 -41.09
N GLY A 742 4.84 0.52 -41.68
CA GLY A 742 4.92 0.20 -43.09
C GLY A 742 5.77 -1.01 -43.46
N PHE A 743 6.25 -1.07 -44.71
CA PHE A 743 7.04 -2.19 -45.21
C PHE A 743 8.46 -2.12 -44.68
N LEU A 744 8.87 -3.15 -43.95
CA LEU A 744 10.26 -3.40 -43.58
C LEU A 744 10.87 -4.37 -44.58
N VAL A 745 11.95 -3.93 -45.22
CA VAL A 745 12.73 -4.71 -46.17
C VAL A 745 14.16 -4.79 -45.67
N ASP A 746 14.67 -6.02 -45.56
CA ASP A 746 16.02 -6.28 -45.08
C ASP A 746 16.68 -7.40 -45.89
N GLY A 747 18.00 -7.37 -45.96
CA GLY A 747 18.80 -8.34 -46.72
C GLY A 747 18.93 -8.02 -48.21
N ARG A 748 19.39 -9.01 -48.98
CA ARG A 748 19.75 -8.83 -50.38
C ARG A 748 18.53 -8.93 -51.30
N GLN A 749 18.32 -7.89 -52.11
CA GLN A 749 17.27 -7.72 -53.12
C GLN A 749 17.91 -7.39 -54.46
N THR A 750 17.11 -7.08 -55.49
CA THR A 750 17.65 -6.68 -56.81
C THR A 750 17.01 -5.40 -57.36
N LEU A 751 17.81 -4.56 -58.00
CA LEU A 751 17.37 -3.46 -58.85
C LEU A 751 17.28 -3.97 -60.29
N ARG A 752 16.18 -3.68 -60.97
CA ARG A 752 16.01 -3.99 -62.39
C ARG A 752 16.76 -2.97 -63.25
N LEU A 753 17.75 -3.43 -64.01
CA LEU A 753 18.54 -2.62 -64.95
C LEU A 753 18.63 -3.36 -66.30
N GLY A 754 17.65 -3.16 -67.19
CA GLY A 754 17.61 -3.88 -68.46
C GLY A 754 17.54 -5.41 -68.27
N PRO A 755 18.29 -6.22 -69.05
CA PRO A 755 18.25 -7.68 -68.95
C PRO A 755 18.99 -8.26 -67.72
N ASP A 756 19.94 -7.51 -67.15
CA ASP A 756 20.82 -7.98 -66.07
C ASP A 756 20.49 -7.26 -64.76
N PRO A 757 19.88 -7.92 -63.76
CA PRO A 757 19.55 -7.29 -62.49
C PRO A 757 20.80 -7.01 -61.65
N LEU A 758 20.78 -5.89 -60.92
CA LEU A 758 21.85 -5.49 -60.00
C LEU A 758 21.48 -5.86 -58.56
N GLY A 759 22.38 -6.50 -57.82
CA GLY A 759 22.18 -6.80 -56.41
C GLY A 759 22.21 -5.54 -55.53
N VAL A 760 21.28 -5.47 -54.58
CA VAL A 760 21.16 -4.35 -53.62
C VAL A 760 20.91 -4.91 -52.23
N THR A 761 21.74 -4.54 -51.26
CA THR A 761 21.58 -4.97 -49.87
C THR A 761 20.83 -3.89 -49.08
N PHE A 762 19.62 -4.23 -48.65
CA PHE A 762 18.78 -3.39 -47.79
C PHE A 762 19.17 -3.66 -46.34
N ASP A 763 19.34 -2.60 -45.56
CA ASP A 763 19.67 -2.63 -44.13
C ASP A 763 18.54 -1.90 -43.39
N ASN A 764 17.58 -2.69 -42.91
CA ASN A 764 16.37 -2.25 -42.20
C ASN A 764 15.64 -1.09 -42.89
N LEU A 765 15.47 -1.15 -44.21
CA LEU A 765 14.80 -0.09 -44.96
C LEU A 765 13.30 -0.12 -44.64
N ARG A 766 12.77 1.00 -44.19
CA ARG A 766 11.34 1.18 -43.90
C ARG A 766 10.70 2.05 -44.97
N ILE A 767 9.61 1.56 -45.54
CA ILE A 767 8.86 2.22 -46.60
C ILE A 767 7.43 2.45 -46.11
N ASP A 768 6.97 3.70 -46.16
CA ASP A 768 5.62 4.10 -45.80
C ASP A 768 4.56 3.44 -46.68
N LEU A 769 3.44 3.01 -46.10
CA LEU A 769 2.41 2.24 -46.83
C LEU A 769 1.61 3.06 -47.83
N GLU A 770 1.37 4.32 -47.53
CA GLU A 770 0.51 5.19 -48.33
C GLU A 770 1.32 5.97 -49.35
N THR A 771 2.43 6.56 -48.90
CA THR A 771 3.28 7.42 -49.73
C THR A 771 4.38 6.66 -50.47
N GLN A 772 4.63 5.40 -50.12
CA GLN A 772 5.74 4.57 -50.64
C GLN A 772 7.13 5.23 -50.49
N ARG A 773 7.28 6.13 -49.52
CA ARG A 773 8.52 6.86 -49.24
C ARG A 773 9.37 6.12 -48.22
N ILE A 774 10.69 6.26 -48.36
CA ILE A 774 11.64 5.76 -47.38
C ILE A 774 11.52 6.60 -46.09
N LEU A 775 11.11 5.96 -45.00
CA LEU A 775 11.04 6.55 -43.66
C LEU A 775 12.39 6.46 -42.93
N GLY A 776 13.13 5.36 -43.15
CA GLY A 776 14.41 5.10 -42.49
C GLY A 776 15.14 3.89 -43.05
N GLY A 777 16.36 3.63 -42.55
CA GLY A 777 17.25 2.60 -43.08
C GLY A 777 18.00 3.04 -44.34
N ARG A 778 18.64 2.09 -45.02
CA ARG A 778 19.41 2.34 -46.25
C ARG A 778 19.44 1.13 -47.18
N ALA A 779 19.71 1.37 -48.46
CA ALA A 779 20.04 0.35 -49.44
C ALA A 779 21.42 0.63 -50.06
N LEU A 780 22.26 -0.40 -50.08
CA LEU A 780 23.64 -0.39 -50.57
C LEU A 780 23.70 -1.17 -51.88
N PHE A 781 24.13 -0.54 -52.97
CA PHE A 781 24.24 -1.20 -54.26
C PHE A 781 25.56 -1.99 -54.34
N ASP A 782 25.50 -3.23 -54.82
CA ASP A 782 26.68 -4.11 -54.89
C ASP A 782 27.75 -3.56 -55.85
N GLN A 783 27.32 -2.81 -56.88
CA GLN A 783 28.15 -2.16 -57.89
C GLN A 783 27.48 -0.84 -58.34
N PRO A 784 28.26 0.14 -58.84
CA PRO A 784 27.68 1.34 -59.44
C PRO A 784 26.92 1.02 -60.73
N PHE A 785 25.95 1.87 -61.05
CA PHE A 785 25.16 1.86 -62.28
C PHE A 785 25.16 3.26 -62.91
N ALA A 786 24.49 3.44 -64.05
CA ALA A 786 24.44 4.72 -64.74
C ALA A 786 23.03 5.31 -64.76
N LEU A 787 22.96 6.63 -64.88
CA LEU A 787 21.75 7.38 -65.13
C LEU A 787 21.87 8.08 -66.47
N GLU A 788 20.89 7.93 -67.34
CA GLU A 788 20.77 8.77 -68.53
C GLU A 788 19.61 9.73 -68.33
N ALA A 789 19.80 11.00 -68.70
CA ALA A 789 18.77 12.01 -68.65
C ALA A 789 18.58 12.70 -69.99
N GLY A 790 17.32 12.80 -70.44
CA GLY A 790 16.96 13.69 -71.54
C GLY A 790 17.03 15.15 -71.07
N ILE A 791 17.55 16.03 -71.91
CA ILE A 791 17.67 17.47 -71.59
C ILE A 791 16.61 18.23 -72.41
N ASP A 792 15.73 18.96 -71.73
CA ASP A 792 14.90 19.97 -72.39
C ASP A 792 15.77 21.20 -72.70
N PRO A 793 16.04 21.51 -73.98
CA PRO A 793 16.94 22.61 -74.34
C PRO A 793 16.39 24.00 -74.00
N ALA A 794 15.07 24.15 -73.82
CA ALA A 794 14.46 25.44 -73.48
C ALA A 794 14.47 25.71 -71.96
N THR A 795 14.34 24.67 -71.15
CA THR A 795 14.19 24.80 -69.69
C THR A 795 15.38 24.27 -68.89
N GLY A 796 16.24 23.45 -69.49
CA GLY A 796 17.29 22.70 -68.80
C GLY A 796 16.75 21.55 -67.94
N ALA A 797 15.44 21.26 -67.98
CA ALA A 797 14.84 20.19 -67.19
C ALA A 797 15.40 18.82 -67.63
N LEU A 798 15.58 17.94 -66.64
CA LEU A 798 16.16 16.61 -66.82
C LEU A 798 15.13 15.54 -66.53
N ASP A 799 15.03 14.56 -67.43
CA ASP A 799 14.17 13.38 -67.29
C ASP A 799 15.04 12.11 -67.24
N PHE A 800 15.11 11.47 -66.08
CA PHE A 800 16.10 10.44 -65.75
C PHE A 800 15.59 9.02 -65.97
N ARG A 801 16.48 8.13 -66.40
CA ARG A 801 16.29 6.67 -66.38
C ARG A 801 17.56 5.95 -65.92
N ALA A 802 17.42 4.81 -65.26
CA ALA A 802 18.54 4.00 -64.82
C ALA A 802 18.98 2.98 -65.87
N LEU A 803 20.30 2.86 -66.07
CA LEU A 803 20.96 1.97 -67.02
C LEU A 803 22.11 1.21 -66.36
N ALA A 804 22.56 0.13 -66.98
CA ALA A 804 23.81 -0.52 -66.58
C ALA A 804 25.03 0.36 -66.96
N THR A 805 26.09 0.31 -66.15
CA THR A 805 27.39 0.96 -66.45
C THR A 805 27.93 0.48 -67.80
N GLY A 806 28.49 1.40 -68.61
CA GLY A 806 28.94 1.15 -69.98
C GLY A 806 27.83 1.09 -71.04
N SER A 807 26.58 1.44 -70.71
CA SER A 807 25.50 1.51 -71.71
C SER A 807 25.76 2.65 -72.72
N GLU A 808 25.36 2.46 -73.97
CA GLU A 808 25.44 3.53 -74.97
C GLU A 808 24.39 4.62 -74.68
N ARG A 809 24.79 5.89 -74.80
CA ARG A 809 23.87 7.03 -74.77
C ARG A 809 22.99 7.01 -76.03
N THR A 810 21.69 7.18 -75.85
CA THR A 810 20.68 7.13 -76.91
C THR A 810 19.88 8.42 -77.08
N LEU A 811 19.99 9.36 -76.13
CA LEU A 811 19.26 10.63 -76.16
C LEU A 811 20.13 11.78 -76.71
N ASP A 812 19.50 12.69 -77.46
CA ASP A 812 20.07 13.96 -77.96
C ASP A 812 18.93 15.01 -78.10
N PRO A 813 18.96 16.13 -77.35
CA PRO A 813 19.90 16.43 -76.27
C PRO A 813 19.77 15.46 -75.09
N GLY A 814 20.89 14.98 -74.57
CA GLY A 814 20.90 14.00 -73.48
C GLY A 814 22.25 13.83 -72.82
N VAL A 815 22.24 13.51 -71.54
CA VAL A 815 23.43 13.27 -70.72
C VAL A 815 23.41 11.87 -70.12
N TYR A 816 24.54 11.17 -70.22
CA TYR A 816 24.78 9.89 -69.58
C TYR A 816 25.78 10.08 -68.44
N LEU A 817 25.44 9.65 -67.23
CA LEU A 817 26.20 9.82 -65.99
C LEU A 817 26.42 8.46 -65.34
N GLU A 818 27.67 7.98 -65.28
CA GLU A 818 27.98 6.86 -64.41
C GLU A 818 28.03 7.33 -62.95
N LEU A 819 27.46 6.55 -62.03
CA LEU A 819 27.56 6.85 -60.61
C LEU A 819 28.93 6.38 -60.10
N GLY A 820 29.64 7.27 -59.41
CA GLY A 820 30.96 6.98 -58.85
C GLY A 820 30.92 6.30 -57.48
N GLY A 821 31.92 5.46 -57.21
CA GLY A 821 32.19 4.94 -55.87
C GLY A 821 31.08 4.05 -55.28
N THR A 822 30.78 4.26 -53.99
CA THR A 822 29.69 3.57 -53.29
C THR A 822 28.40 4.35 -53.48
N VAL A 823 27.41 3.70 -54.11
CA VAL A 823 26.07 4.26 -54.25
C VAL A 823 25.23 3.84 -53.05
N VAL A 824 24.56 4.79 -52.40
CA VAL A 824 23.70 4.53 -51.23
C VAL A 824 22.36 5.23 -51.39
N LEU A 825 21.28 4.51 -51.18
CA LEU A 825 19.92 5.03 -51.13
C LEU A 825 19.44 5.09 -49.69
N TYR A 826 18.90 6.23 -49.25
CA TYR A 826 18.23 6.37 -47.95
C TYR A 826 17.23 7.53 -48.01
N SER A 827 16.57 7.86 -46.90
CA SER A 827 15.47 8.85 -46.84
C SER A 827 15.82 10.24 -47.40
N THR A 828 17.12 10.58 -47.49
CA THR A 828 17.54 11.86 -48.05
C THR A 828 17.81 11.86 -49.56
N GLY A 829 17.88 10.70 -50.20
CA GLY A 829 18.17 10.62 -51.62
C GLY A 829 19.00 9.41 -52.04
N LEU A 830 19.38 9.39 -53.31
CA LEU A 830 20.43 8.53 -53.86
C LEU A 830 21.75 9.31 -53.86
N HIS A 831 22.74 8.82 -53.14
CA HIS A 831 24.04 9.46 -52.95
C HIS A 831 25.12 8.75 -53.75
N THR A 832 26.00 9.52 -54.36
CA THR A 832 27.19 9.08 -55.10
C THR A 832 28.33 10.07 -54.86
N ILE A 833 29.57 9.63 -54.99
CA ILE A 833 30.76 10.46 -54.78
C ILE A 833 31.84 10.15 -55.82
N ARG A 834 32.77 11.10 -55.98
CA ARG A 834 33.99 11.01 -56.83
C ARG A 834 33.74 11.21 -58.33
N ARG A 835 34.83 11.33 -59.07
CA ARG A 835 34.87 11.37 -60.53
C ARG A 835 34.36 10.06 -61.13
N ALA A 836 33.51 10.16 -62.15
CA ALA A 836 33.02 9.02 -62.93
C ALA A 836 32.99 9.35 -64.44
N ALA A 837 32.70 8.35 -65.28
CA ALA A 837 32.57 8.57 -66.72
C ALA A 837 31.23 9.23 -67.06
N THR A 838 31.22 10.06 -68.10
CA THR A 838 30.00 10.69 -68.62
C THR A 838 30.07 10.83 -70.14
N ALA A 839 28.92 11.03 -70.78
CA ALA A 839 28.83 11.45 -72.17
C ALA A 839 27.71 12.46 -72.34
N LEU A 840 27.89 13.45 -73.21
CA LEU A 840 26.91 14.48 -73.51
C LEU A 840 26.62 14.48 -75.02
N ALA A 841 25.35 14.43 -75.40
CA ALA A 841 24.90 14.91 -76.71
C ALA A 841 24.10 16.17 -76.51
N TYR A 842 24.37 17.18 -77.31
CA TYR A 842 23.63 18.42 -77.26
C TYR A 842 23.52 19.01 -78.67
N ASP A 843 22.33 18.91 -79.23
CA ASP A 843 21.94 19.50 -80.53
C ASP A 843 22.80 18.99 -81.69
N GLY A 844 22.95 17.65 -81.79
CA GLY A 844 23.71 17.00 -82.85
C GLY A 844 25.21 16.87 -82.59
N GLU A 845 25.77 17.64 -81.65
CA GLU A 845 27.15 17.51 -81.21
C GLU A 845 27.30 16.45 -80.12
N THR A 846 28.30 15.57 -80.27
CA THR A 846 28.55 14.47 -79.33
C THR A 846 29.91 14.61 -78.67
N TYR A 847 29.89 14.74 -77.35
CA TYR A 847 31.06 14.74 -76.48
C TYR A 847 31.14 13.38 -75.78
N ALA A 848 31.96 12.49 -76.35
CA ALA A 848 32.20 11.15 -75.83
C ALA A 848 33.71 10.81 -75.91
N GLY A 849 34.21 10.02 -74.95
CA GLY A 849 35.56 9.45 -75.02
C GLY A 849 36.65 10.11 -74.17
N ASP A 850 36.45 11.34 -73.68
CA ASP A 850 37.37 12.07 -72.77
C ASP A 850 36.60 13.02 -71.83
N VAL A 851 35.35 12.67 -71.50
CA VAL A 851 34.49 13.47 -70.63
C VAL A 851 34.32 12.76 -69.28
N ALA A 852 34.49 13.50 -68.19
CA ALA A 852 34.28 13.01 -66.84
C ALA A 852 33.26 13.86 -66.11
N VAL A 853 32.49 13.24 -65.21
CA VAL A 853 31.63 13.95 -64.27
C VAL A 853 32.29 13.98 -62.90
N ASP A 854 32.43 15.17 -62.32
CA ASP A 854 32.88 15.37 -60.95
C ASP A 854 31.69 15.78 -60.06
N PHE A 855 31.31 14.89 -59.14
CA PHE A 855 30.25 15.14 -58.15
C PHE A 855 30.81 15.84 -56.91
N THR A 856 30.10 16.85 -56.39
CA THR A 856 30.40 17.44 -55.08
C THR A 856 30.23 16.42 -53.94
N GLU A 857 30.90 16.61 -52.80
CA GLU A 857 30.83 15.66 -51.67
C GLU A 857 29.42 15.48 -51.09
N ASP A 858 28.56 16.49 -51.23
CA ASP A 858 27.17 16.51 -50.76
C ASP A 858 26.15 16.21 -51.87
N PHE A 859 26.60 15.71 -53.02
CA PHE A 859 25.74 15.44 -54.16
C PHE A 859 24.73 14.33 -53.87
N ALA A 860 23.45 14.64 -54.09
CA ALA A 860 22.36 13.70 -53.87
C ALA A 860 21.24 13.91 -54.88
N PHE A 861 20.69 12.81 -55.40
CA PHE A 861 19.44 12.84 -56.14
C PHE A 861 18.24 12.81 -55.19
N ARG A 862 17.25 13.66 -55.46
CA ARG A 862 15.90 13.60 -54.91
C ARG A 862 15.19 12.39 -55.50
N LEU A 863 14.42 11.67 -54.68
CA LEU A 863 13.62 10.51 -55.09
C LEU A 863 12.15 10.87 -55.36
N TYR A 864 11.61 11.82 -54.58
CA TYR A 864 10.19 12.20 -54.60
C TYR A 864 10.02 13.72 -54.50
N PRO A 865 8.93 14.32 -55.05
CA PRO A 865 7.89 13.68 -55.86
C PRO A 865 8.35 13.35 -57.29
N ARG A 866 9.42 13.99 -57.77
CA ARG A 866 10.09 13.65 -59.04
C ARG A 866 11.57 13.40 -58.81
N PHE A 867 12.10 12.41 -59.51
CA PHE A 867 13.52 12.08 -59.50
C PHE A 867 14.32 13.23 -60.13
N GLY A 868 15.45 13.61 -59.54
CA GLY A 868 16.29 14.70 -60.04
C GLY A 868 17.37 15.08 -59.05
N VAL A 869 18.16 16.12 -59.29
CA VAL A 869 19.17 16.55 -58.31
C VAL A 869 18.48 17.26 -57.14
N ARG A 870 18.82 16.85 -55.91
CA ARG A 870 18.35 17.50 -54.68
C ARG A 870 19.32 18.58 -54.22
N ARG A 871 20.61 18.26 -54.28
CA ARG A 871 21.67 19.06 -53.67
C ARG A 871 23.01 18.69 -54.31
N GLY A 872 23.93 19.65 -54.31
CA GLY A 872 25.26 19.50 -54.88
C GLY A 872 25.27 19.82 -56.37
N ARG A 873 26.44 19.63 -56.99
CA ARG A 873 26.64 19.86 -58.42
C ARG A 873 27.40 18.69 -59.04
N ALA A 874 27.05 18.37 -60.28
CA ALA A 874 27.78 17.44 -61.14
C ALA A 874 28.41 18.24 -62.28
N ASP A 875 29.72 18.47 -62.23
CA ASP A 875 30.46 19.22 -63.24
C ASP A 875 30.89 18.28 -64.38
N LEU A 876 30.47 18.54 -65.62
CA LEU A 876 30.88 17.79 -66.81
C LEU A 876 32.13 18.42 -67.41
N LEU A 877 33.23 17.66 -67.40
CA LEU A 877 34.56 18.14 -67.80
C LEU A 877 35.02 17.43 -69.06
N TRP A 878 35.37 18.17 -70.10
CA TRP A 878 36.02 17.69 -71.33
C TRP A 878 37.37 18.39 -71.49
N ASP A 879 38.44 17.60 -71.55
CA ASP A 879 39.82 18.10 -71.56
C ASP A 879 40.11 19.09 -70.41
N GLU A 880 39.63 18.77 -69.20
CA GLU A 880 39.68 19.59 -67.97
C GLU A 880 38.92 20.94 -68.02
N ALA A 881 38.30 21.28 -69.15
CA ALA A 881 37.41 22.43 -69.27
C ALA A 881 35.94 22.01 -69.01
N ARG A 882 35.16 22.86 -68.35
CA ARG A 882 33.77 22.56 -68.01
C ARG A 882 32.86 22.76 -69.23
N LEU A 883 32.27 21.68 -69.74
CA LEU A 883 31.27 21.72 -70.80
C LEU A 883 29.92 22.23 -70.31
N ALA A 884 29.53 21.76 -69.13
CA ALA A 884 28.25 22.03 -68.50
C ALA A 884 28.31 21.62 -67.03
N TYR A 885 27.31 21.99 -66.26
CA TYR A 885 27.08 21.41 -64.94
C TYR A 885 25.59 21.10 -64.73
N ILE A 886 25.32 20.17 -63.83
CA ILE A 886 23.97 19.80 -63.44
C ILE A 886 23.81 20.07 -61.94
N ASP A 887 22.73 20.76 -61.57
CA ASP A 887 22.35 21.02 -60.19
C ASP A 887 20.82 20.88 -59.98
N GLU A 888 20.29 21.30 -58.84
CA GLU A 888 18.85 21.23 -58.52
C GLU A 888 17.96 21.97 -59.54
N THR A 889 18.51 22.98 -60.23
CA THR A 889 17.77 23.79 -61.21
C THR A 889 17.81 23.23 -62.62
N GLY A 890 18.61 22.19 -62.89
CA GLY A 890 18.64 21.49 -64.17
C GLY A 890 20.04 21.42 -64.79
N PHE A 891 20.08 21.35 -66.11
CA PHE A 891 21.28 21.34 -66.94
C PHE A 891 21.69 22.75 -67.36
N HIS A 892 22.96 23.10 -67.14
CA HIS A 892 23.51 24.41 -67.43
C HIS A 892 24.70 24.29 -68.38
N PRO A 893 24.54 24.57 -69.67
CA PRO A 893 25.63 24.54 -70.64
C PRO A 893 26.59 25.71 -70.41
N ASP A 894 27.90 25.48 -70.54
CA ASP A 894 28.91 26.54 -70.47
C ASP A 894 29.05 27.23 -71.83
N PRO A 895 28.66 28.53 -71.96
CA PRO A 895 28.64 29.21 -73.24
C PRO A 895 30.04 29.44 -73.81
N ALA A 896 31.11 29.35 -73.00
CA ALA A 896 32.48 29.47 -73.51
C ALA A 896 32.86 28.34 -74.48
N ILE A 897 32.22 27.18 -74.37
CA ILE A 897 32.49 26.01 -75.20
C ILE A 897 31.30 25.73 -76.13
N LEU A 898 30.07 25.98 -75.68
CA LEU A 898 28.86 25.67 -76.44
C LEU A 898 28.24 26.86 -77.19
N ALA A 899 28.92 28.02 -77.28
CA ALA A 899 28.40 29.21 -77.98
C ALA A 899 27.92 28.94 -79.41
N ASP A 900 28.63 28.09 -80.15
CA ASP A 900 28.29 27.75 -81.55
C ASP A 900 26.94 27.02 -81.67
N VAL A 901 26.47 26.38 -80.59
CA VAL A 901 25.20 25.67 -80.50
C VAL A 901 24.13 26.51 -79.82
N LEU A 902 24.49 27.32 -78.82
CA LEU A 902 23.56 28.09 -78.01
C LEU A 902 23.01 29.36 -78.70
N VAL A 903 23.76 29.94 -79.64
CA VAL A 903 23.37 31.19 -80.33
C VAL A 903 22.71 30.91 -81.68
N PRO A 904 21.47 31.39 -81.90
CA PRO A 904 20.75 31.17 -83.16
C PRO A 904 21.30 32.01 -84.31
N ASP A 905 20.85 31.70 -85.52
CA ASP A 905 21.28 32.37 -86.74
C ASP A 905 20.80 33.82 -86.84
N ARG A 906 19.59 34.09 -86.33
CA ARG A 906 18.93 35.40 -86.37
C ARG A 906 18.32 35.73 -85.01
N LEU A 907 18.39 37.00 -84.63
CA LEU A 907 17.73 37.54 -83.45
C LEU A 907 16.54 38.41 -83.88
N PRO A 908 15.28 38.04 -83.58
CA PRO A 908 14.08 38.82 -83.90
C PRO A 908 13.99 40.13 -83.11
N LEU A 909 13.52 41.22 -83.75
CA LEU A 909 13.49 42.59 -83.19
C LEU A 909 12.21 43.39 -83.59
N PRO A 910 11.03 43.18 -82.97
CA PRO A 910 10.69 42.16 -81.97
C PRO A 910 10.27 40.82 -82.58
N THR A 911 9.97 40.78 -83.89
CA THR A 911 9.69 39.56 -84.66
C THR A 911 10.46 39.62 -85.98
N GLU A 912 10.81 38.48 -86.58
CA GLU A 912 11.54 38.47 -87.87
C GLU A 912 10.76 39.14 -89.01
N ALA A 913 9.42 39.13 -88.94
CA ALA A 913 8.58 39.81 -89.91
C ALA A 913 8.71 41.35 -89.85
N ILE A 914 9.17 41.89 -88.72
CA ILE A 914 9.34 43.33 -88.51
C ILE A 914 10.79 43.73 -88.77
N ALA A 915 11.70 43.19 -87.98
CA ALA A 915 13.13 43.35 -88.14
C ALA A 915 13.87 42.20 -87.46
N TYR A 916 15.08 41.90 -87.90
CA TYR A 916 15.97 40.95 -87.22
C TYR A 916 17.43 41.34 -87.40
N LEU A 917 18.26 40.89 -86.46
CA LEU A 917 19.72 40.98 -86.52
C LEU A 917 20.27 39.63 -86.99
N THR A 918 21.10 39.64 -88.04
CA THR A 918 21.81 38.43 -88.48
C THR A 918 23.01 38.19 -87.57
N LEU A 919 23.00 37.08 -86.83
CA LEU A 919 24.08 36.68 -85.91
C LEU A 919 25.04 35.67 -86.54
N ARG A 920 24.59 34.93 -87.57
CA ARG A 920 25.38 33.93 -88.30
C ARG A 920 25.26 34.11 -89.81
N GLU A 921 26.38 33.95 -90.51
CA GLU A 921 26.41 33.90 -91.97
C GLU A 921 27.41 32.83 -92.44
N ASN A 922 27.01 31.96 -93.38
CA ASN A 922 27.83 30.84 -93.88
C ASN A 922 28.43 29.97 -92.74
N ASP A 923 27.58 29.57 -91.78
CA ASP A 923 27.95 28.79 -90.58
C ASP A 923 28.94 29.47 -89.61
N ARG A 924 29.31 30.74 -89.84
CA ARG A 924 30.22 31.49 -88.98
C ARG A 924 29.47 32.53 -88.14
N LEU A 925 29.69 32.49 -86.83
CA LEU A 925 29.16 33.47 -85.89
C LEU A 925 29.81 34.85 -86.12
N LEU A 926 29.00 35.91 -86.20
CA LEU A 926 29.42 37.29 -86.45
C LEU A 926 29.64 38.09 -85.15
N VAL A 927 29.29 37.50 -84.00
CA VAL A 927 29.39 38.11 -82.66
C VAL A 927 30.34 37.33 -81.75
N ASP A 928 30.94 38.03 -80.79
CA ASP A 928 31.56 37.41 -79.62
C ASP A 928 30.50 37.19 -78.54
N VAL A 929 30.57 36.01 -77.92
CA VAL A 929 29.61 35.53 -76.93
C VAL A 929 30.36 35.31 -75.64
N THR A 930 29.90 35.95 -74.57
CA THR A 930 30.41 35.71 -73.22
C THR A 930 29.25 35.39 -72.29
N ASP A 931 29.52 34.59 -71.26
CA ASP A 931 28.54 34.32 -70.20
C ASP A 931 28.05 35.63 -69.57
N GLY A 932 26.73 35.83 -69.60
CA GLY A 932 26.05 36.97 -68.99
C GLY A 932 25.57 36.70 -67.56
N GLY A 933 25.65 35.45 -67.10
CA GLY A 933 25.00 34.95 -65.88
C GLY A 933 23.51 34.68 -66.06
N ASP A 934 22.94 33.86 -65.19
CA ASP A 934 21.48 33.57 -65.11
C ASP A 934 20.86 33.03 -66.42
N GLY A 935 21.62 32.23 -67.16
CA GLY A 935 21.18 31.65 -68.45
C GLY A 935 21.13 32.67 -69.60
N THR A 936 21.73 33.84 -69.43
CA THR A 936 21.87 34.85 -70.48
C THR A 936 23.26 34.85 -71.08
N VAL A 937 23.35 35.17 -72.36
CA VAL A 937 24.61 35.43 -73.05
C VAL A 937 24.69 36.89 -73.45
N ARG A 938 25.88 37.47 -73.31
CA ARG A 938 26.18 38.83 -73.74
C ARG A 938 26.79 38.79 -75.14
N LEU A 939 26.20 39.55 -76.05
CA LEU A 939 26.64 39.66 -77.44
C LEU A 939 27.47 40.92 -77.64
N ALA A 940 28.63 40.78 -78.28
CA ALA A 940 29.50 41.88 -78.68
C ALA A 940 29.88 41.78 -80.16
N THR A 941 29.98 42.92 -80.84
CA THR A 941 30.42 42.98 -82.25
C THR A 941 31.89 42.60 -82.37
N ARG A 942 32.23 41.74 -83.34
CA ARG A 942 33.61 41.39 -83.63
C ARG A 942 34.32 42.51 -84.42
N PRO A 943 35.62 42.76 -84.18
CA PRO A 943 36.43 43.59 -85.07
C PRO A 943 36.34 43.07 -86.51
N ASP A 944 36.14 43.96 -87.47
CA ASP A 944 36.11 43.67 -88.92
C ASP A 944 34.92 42.83 -89.44
N THR A 945 33.89 42.57 -88.62
CA THR A 945 32.67 41.86 -89.03
C THR A 945 31.44 42.75 -88.81
N PRO A 946 30.99 43.50 -89.83
CA PRO A 946 29.84 44.39 -89.66
C PRO A 946 28.57 43.56 -89.41
N LEU A 947 27.80 43.94 -88.40
CA LEU A 947 26.47 43.40 -88.16
C LEU A 947 25.45 44.24 -88.93
N GLU A 948 24.45 43.59 -89.49
CA GLU A 948 23.35 44.25 -90.19
C GLU A 948 22.02 43.98 -89.50
N ILE A 949 21.22 45.02 -89.30
CA ILE A 949 19.79 44.89 -89.05
C ILE A 949 19.07 44.84 -90.39
N VAL A 950 18.17 43.87 -90.55
CA VAL A 950 17.31 43.71 -91.72
C VAL A 950 15.89 44.10 -91.33
N LEU A 951 15.20 44.89 -92.15
CA LEU A 951 13.87 45.46 -91.83
C LEU A 951 12.78 45.04 -92.84
N PRO A 952 12.27 43.79 -92.78
CA PRO A 952 11.22 43.35 -93.69
C PRO A 952 9.90 44.13 -93.59
N ALA A 953 9.65 44.84 -92.48
CA ALA A 953 8.48 45.71 -92.33
C ALA A 953 8.45 46.87 -93.33
N LEU A 954 9.60 47.32 -93.85
CA LEU A 954 9.68 48.47 -94.75
C LEU A 954 9.54 48.05 -96.21
N ASP A 955 10.16 46.94 -96.59
CA ASP A 955 9.96 46.29 -97.89
C ASP A 955 10.05 44.77 -97.71
N PRO A 956 8.94 44.01 -97.82
CA PRO A 956 8.97 42.57 -97.64
C PRO A 956 9.58 41.81 -98.83
N VAL A 957 9.75 42.45 -99.99
CA VAL A 957 10.32 41.85 -101.21
C VAL A 957 11.83 42.05 -101.27
N ASP A 958 12.31 43.25 -100.96
CA ASP A 958 13.74 43.58 -100.88
C ASP A 958 14.05 44.36 -99.58
N PRO A 959 14.11 43.67 -98.42
CA PRO A 959 14.24 44.33 -97.13
C PRO A 959 15.50 45.20 -97.02
N PRO A 960 15.36 46.48 -96.63
CA PRO A 960 16.50 47.35 -96.43
C PRO A 960 17.36 46.85 -95.26
N ARG A 961 18.67 47.11 -95.37
CA ARG A 961 19.69 46.65 -94.42
C ARG A 961 20.54 47.82 -93.96
N LEU A 962 20.84 47.87 -92.66
CA LEU A 962 21.70 48.91 -92.09
C LEU A 962 22.77 48.29 -91.18
N PRO A 963 24.01 48.83 -91.18
CA PRO A 963 24.99 48.52 -90.15
C PRO A 963 24.44 48.89 -88.77
N VAL A 964 24.62 48.01 -87.79
CA VAL A 964 24.09 48.19 -86.44
C VAL A 964 25.17 48.07 -85.37
N ALA A 965 25.12 48.96 -84.39
CA ALA A 965 25.97 48.93 -83.21
C ALA A 965 25.22 48.29 -82.04
N LEU A 966 25.88 47.36 -81.34
CA LEU A 966 25.36 46.73 -80.12
C LEU A 966 25.91 47.42 -78.88
N ASN A 967 25.04 47.72 -77.91
CA ASN A 967 25.43 48.22 -76.61
C ASN A 967 24.79 47.35 -75.50
N ASP A 968 25.64 46.60 -74.81
CA ASP A 968 25.28 45.64 -73.75
C ASP A 968 24.08 44.73 -74.06
N VAL A 969 24.02 44.21 -75.29
CA VAL A 969 22.93 43.33 -75.72
C VAL A 969 23.07 41.98 -75.02
N ARG A 970 22.05 41.63 -74.24
CA ARG A 970 21.93 40.32 -73.59
C ARG A 970 20.71 39.60 -74.12
N ILE A 971 20.90 38.33 -74.44
CA ILE A 971 19.82 37.44 -74.87
C ILE A 971 19.79 36.22 -73.97
N ARG A 972 18.62 35.63 -73.78
CA ARG A 972 18.51 34.25 -73.30
C ARG A 972 18.79 33.34 -74.49
N ALA A 973 19.94 32.67 -74.44
CA ALA A 973 20.40 31.83 -75.54
C ALA A 973 19.47 30.63 -75.68
N ASN A 974 18.81 30.52 -76.83
CA ASN A 974 17.99 29.38 -77.20
C ASN A 974 18.05 29.29 -78.73
N PRO A 975 18.50 28.16 -79.31
CA PRO A 975 18.64 28.01 -80.76
C PRO A 975 17.31 28.10 -81.50
N SER A 976 16.19 27.77 -80.84
CA SER A 976 14.85 27.76 -81.44
C SER A 976 14.03 29.02 -81.16
N ASN A 977 14.27 29.72 -80.05
CA ASN A 977 13.49 30.89 -79.65
C ASN A 977 14.33 31.85 -78.78
N PRO A 978 15.26 32.62 -79.38
CA PRO A 978 16.05 33.58 -78.62
C PRO A 978 15.16 34.68 -78.05
N GLU A 979 15.37 34.98 -76.77
CA GLU A 979 14.68 36.09 -76.12
C GLU A 979 15.65 37.23 -75.89
N TRP A 980 15.30 38.42 -76.35
CA TRP A 980 16.02 39.63 -75.97
C TRP A 980 15.75 39.95 -74.51
N VAL A 981 16.80 40.21 -73.72
CA VAL A 981 16.69 40.51 -72.29
C VAL A 981 16.95 41.99 -72.00
N SER A 982 18.03 42.55 -72.56
CA SER A 982 18.44 43.93 -72.32
C SER A 982 19.46 44.43 -73.35
N GLY A 983 19.75 45.74 -73.33
CA GLY A 983 20.73 46.42 -74.20
C GLY A 983 20.08 47.37 -75.20
N THR A 984 20.86 47.90 -76.14
CA THR A 984 20.32 48.69 -77.25
C THR A 984 21.03 48.36 -78.55
N LEU A 985 20.28 48.33 -79.63
CA LEU A 985 20.77 48.23 -81.00
C LEU A 985 20.47 49.54 -81.71
N THR A 986 21.46 50.18 -82.31
CA THR A 986 21.30 51.47 -82.99
C THR A 986 21.88 51.41 -84.40
N ALA A 987 21.09 51.82 -85.39
CA ALA A 987 21.48 51.91 -86.78
C ALA A 987 21.15 53.31 -87.33
N THR A 988 22.13 53.96 -87.95
CA THR A 988 21.96 55.28 -88.57
C THR A 988 21.51 55.12 -90.01
N VAL A 989 20.46 55.85 -90.40
CA VAL A 989 19.93 55.83 -91.76
C VAL A 989 20.73 56.81 -92.64
N PRO A 990 21.20 56.41 -93.84
CA PRO A 990 21.80 57.34 -94.79
C PRO A 990 20.83 58.44 -95.22
N ALA A 991 21.31 59.67 -95.36
CA ALA A 991 20.47 60.79 -95.79
C ALA A 991 19.90 60.56 -97.20
N ASP A 992 18.63 60.94 -97.39
CA ASP A 992 17.88 60.89 -98.67
C ASP A 992 17.71 59.48 -99.28
N ASP A 993 17.80 58.42 -98.48
CA ASP A 993 17.52 57.06 -98.94
C ASP A 993 15.99 56.83 -99.04
N PRO A 994 15.43 56.57 -100.24
CA PRO A 994 13.99 56.41 -100.42
C PRO A 994 13.43 55.18 -99.70
N ALA A 995 14.24 54.18 -99.35
CA ALA A 995 13.78 53.00 -98.62
C ALA A 995 13.37 53.29 -97.16
N PHE A 996 13.68 54.50 -96.67
CA PHE A 996 13.42 54.93 -95.30
C PHE A 996 12.55 56.20 -95.24
N ASP A 997 11.90 56.57 -96.34
CA ASP A 997 10.88 57.63 -96.38
C ASP A 997 9.48 56.99 -96.27
N LEU A 998 8.80 57.18 -95.13
CA LEU A 998 7.52 56.52 -94.87
C LEU A 998 6.32 57.29 -95.47
N THR A 999 6.55 58.37 -96.22
CA THR A 999 5.46 59.18 -96.80
C THR A 999 4.58 58.39 -97.77
N ASP A 1000 5.19 57.45 -98.51
CA ASP A 1000 4.47 56.60 -99.45
C ASP A 1000 3.57 55.57 -98.74
N GLU A 1001 3.93 55.21 -97.50
CA GLU A 1001 3.14 54.35 -96.60
C GLU A 1001 2.13 55.15 -95.76
N GLY A 1002 1.88 56.40 -96.14
CA GLY A 1002 0.91 57.29 -95.52
C GLY A 1002 1.38 57.92 -94.21
N ALA A 1003 2.65 57.76 -93.84
CA ALA A 1003 3.25 58.33 -92.64
C ALA A 1003 4.14 59.55 -92.96
N PRO A 1004 3.87 60.74 -92.43
CA PRO A 1004 4.66 61.94 -92.71
C PRO A 1004 6.00 61.96 -91.94
N LEU A 1005 6.80 60.90 -92.04
CA LEU A 1005 8.05 60.73 -91.30
C LEU A 1005 9.15 60.19 -92.21
N ARG A 1006 10.30 60.87 -92.25
CA ARG A 1006 11.51 60.41 -92.93
C ARG A 1006 12.53 59.96 -91.91
N LEU A 1007 12.94 58.69 -91.94
CA LEU A 1007 13.76 58.11 -90.89
C LEU A 1007 15.23 58.56 -90.96
N THR A 1008 15.82 58.78 -89.79
CA THR A 1008 17.22 59.16 -89.59
C THR A 1008 17.96 58.17 -88.69
N GLU A 1009 17.25 57.50 -87.79
CA GLU A 1009 17.79 56.51 -86.87
C GLU A 1009 16.78 55.37 -86.63
N ILE A 1010 17.28 54.15 -86.58
CA ILE A 1010 16.55 52.96 -86.13
C ILE A 1010 17.17 52.49 -84.82
N LEU A 1011 16.35 52.34 -83.79
CA LEU A 1011 16.78 51.90 -82.47
C LEU A 1011 15.92 50.73 -82.00
N PHE A 1012 16.52 49.63 -81.54
CA PHE A 1012 15.81 48.59 -80.80
C PHE A 1012 16.31 48.52 -79.36
N GLY A 1013 15.40 48.58 -78.40
CA GLY A 1013 15.72 48.52 -76.97
C GLY A 1013 14.60 49.10 -76.12
N ALA A 1014 14.87 49.33 -74.83
CA ALA A 1014 13.93 49.97 -73.93
C ALA A 1014 13.89 51.50 -74.17
N GLY A 1015 12.72 52.02 -74.57
CA GLY A 1015 12.48 53.46 -74.76
C GLY A 1015 11.26 53.94 -73.98
N GLN A 1016 11.16 55.25 -73.73
CA GLN A 1016 9.98 55.86 -73.12
C GLN A 1016 8.94 56.19 -74.18
N VAL A 1017 7.69 55.82 -73.93
CA VAL A 1017 6.52 56.21 -74.73
C VAL A 1017 5.47 56.73 -73.76
N GLY A 1018 5.24 58.04 -73.76
CA GLY A 1018 4.49 58.70 -72.68
C GLY A 1018 5.15 58.43 -71.32
N ASP A 1019 4.38 57.93 -70.36
CA ASP A 1019 4.86 57.59 -69.01
C ASP A 1019 5.33 56.12 -68.86
N GLN A 1020 5.36 55.33 -69.94
CA GLN A 1020 5.72 53.91 -69.90
C GLN A 1020 7.06 53.64 -70.59
N THR A 1021 7.88 52.81 -69.96
CA THR A 1021 9.08 52.23 -70.58
C THR A 1021 8.70 50.94 -71.30
N LEU A 1022 8.98 50.84 -72.58
CA LEU A 1022 8.70 49.64 -73.38
C LEU A 1022 9.88 49.26 -74.27
N ALA A 1023 10.09 47.96 -74.44
CA ALA A 1023 11.04 47.43 -75.41
C ALA A 1023 10.36 47.33 -76.78
N ALA A 1024 10.87 48.06 -77.77
CA ALA A 1024 10.32 48.08 -79.12
C ALA A 1024 11.39 48.47 -80.15
N LEU A 1025 11.01 48.35 -81.42
CA LEU A 1025 11.73 48.97 -82.53
C LEU A 1025 11.24 50.41 -82.69
N PHE A 1026 12.09 51.38 -82.45
CA PHE A 1026 11.85 52.81 -82.63
C PHE A 1026 12.39 53.25 -84.00
N LEU A 1027 11.48 53.74 -84.84
CA LEU A 1027 11.75 54.39 -86.11
C LEU A 1027 11.75 55.90 -85.86
N LYS A 1028 12.94 56.51 -85.76
CA LYS A 1028 13.10 57.93 -85.49
C LYS A 1028 13.42 58.69 -86.76
N GLY A 1029 12.92 59.90 -86.87
CA GLY A 1029 13.02 60.65 -88.11
C GLY A 1029 12.52 62.08 -88.02
N ASP A 1030 12.64 62.78 -89.14
CA ASP A 1030 12.14 64.13 -89.30
C ASP A 1030 10.65 64.09 -89.67
N LEU A 1031 9.80 64.76 -88.86
CA LEU A 1031 8.37 64.89 -89.14
C LEU A 1031 8.14 65.89 -90.29
N LEU A 1032 7.37 65.51 -91.30
CA LEU A 1032 7.09 66.30 -92.49
C LEU A 1032 5.66 66.90 -92.43
N LEU A 1033 5.52 68.22 -92.35
CA LEU A 1033 4.22 68.87 -92.51
C LEU A 1033 4.21 69.67 -93.82
N PHE A 1034 3.19 69.42 -94.66
CA PHE A 1034 3.07 70.02 -95.99
C PHE A 1034 4.30 69.76 -96.90
N GLY A 1035 5.01 68.64 -96.69
CA GLY A 1035 6.20 68.27 -97.45
C GLY A 1035 7.51 68.91 -96.97
N GLU A 1036 7.47 69.70 -95.90
CA GLU A 1036 8.65 70.33 -95.28
C GLU A 1036 8.94 69.70 -93.91
N ALA A 1037 10.22 69.43 -93.62
CA ALA A 1037 10.63 68.94 -92.31
C ALA A 1037 10.42 70.03 -91.25
N VAL A 1038 9.51 69.76 -90.31
CA VAL A 1038 9.19 70.65 -89.18
C VAL A 1038 10.02 70.34 -87.96
N ASP A 1039 10.39 69.08 -87.79
CA ASP A 1039 11.39 68.64 -86.86
C ASP A 1039 12.64 68.26 -87.66
N ARG A 1040 13.73 69.01 -87.48
CA ARG A 1040 15.02 68.76 -88.15
C ARG A 1040 16.05 68.15 -87.19
N GLN A 1041 15.62 67.78 -85.98
CA GLN A 1041 16.47 67.14 -84.98
C GLN A 1041 16.19 65.63 -84.88
N GLY A 1042 15.23 65.11 -85.66
CA GLY A 1042 14.87 63.71 -85.65
C GLY A 1042 14.24 63.23 -84.33
N GLU A 1043 13.56 64.12 -83.61
CA GLU A 1043 12.94 63.83 -82.31
C GLU A 1043 11.62 63.05 -82.46
N ALA A 1044 10.97 63.12 -83.62
CA ALA A 1044 9.77 62.36 -83.93
C ALA A 1044 10.10 60.86 -84.04
N ALA A 1045 9.36 60.03 -83.29
CA ALA A 1045 9.57 58.59 -83.23
C ALA A 1045 8.26 57.81 -83.35
N LEU A 1046 8.28 56.74 -84.12
CA LEU A 1046 7.27 55.68 -84.10
C LEU A 1046 7.86 54.45 -83.42
N TYR A 1047 7.13 53.79 -82.52
CA TYR A 1047 7.53 52.51 -81.93
C TYR A 1047 6.69 51.36 -82.50
N VAL A 1048 7.34 50.25 -82.85
CA VAL A 1048 6.73 49.06 -83.46
C VAL A 1048 6.76 47.91 -82.47
N GLN A 1049 5.59 47.32 -82.21
CA GLN A 1049 5.43 46.14 -81.36
C GLN A 1049 5.13 44.90 -82.22
N SER A 1050 5.02 43.72 -81.60
CA SER A 1050 4.85 42.44 -82.30
C SER A 1050 3.58 42.33 -83.17
N ASP A 1051 2.63 43.27 -83.05
CA ASP A 1051 1.43 43.34 -83.86
C ASP A 1051 1.60 44.02 -85.22
N GLY A 1052 2.79 44.56 -85.51
CA GLY A 1052 3.13 45.14 -86.81
C GLY A 1052 2.54 46.53 -87.07
N VAL A 1053 2.06 47.23 -86.04
CA VAL A 1053 1.64 48.63 -86.12
C VAL A 1053 2.73 49.53 -85.51
N ALA A 1054 3.22 50.49 -86.28
CA ALA A 1054 4.10 51.55 -85.81
C ALA A 1054 3.27 52.69 -85.23
N ARG A 1055 3.47 52.99 -83.95
CA ARG A 1055 2.67 53.95 -83.19
C ARG A 1055 3.50 55.14 -82.79
N GLY A 1056 2.93 56.33 -82.85
CA GLY A 1056 3.58 57.57 -82.46
C GLY A 1056 2.74 58.34 -81.46
N VAL A 1057 3.37 58.88 -80.44
CA VAL A 1057 2.82 59.99 -79.63
C VAL A 1057 3.80 61.13 -79.79
N PHE A 1058 3.35 62.21 -80.41
CA PHE A 1058 4.16 63.40 -80.66
C PHE A 1058 3.80 64.47 -79.64
N ASP A 1059 4.82 65.03 -79.00
CA ASP A 1059 4.74 66.27 -78.21
C ASP A 1059 6.02 67.09 -78.45
N LEU A 1060 6.16 67.55 -79.69
CA LEU A 1060 7.34 68.25 -80.17
C LEU A 1060 7.16 69.74 -79.93
N THR A 1061 8.03 70.36 -79.14
CA THR A 1061 7.96 71.78 -78.78
C THR A 1061 9.19 72.55 -79.24
N GLY A 1062 9.05 73.85 -79.49
CA GLY A 1062 10.19 74.71 -79.87
C GLY A 1062 10.69 74.49 -81.30
N LEU A 1063 9.82 74.06 -82.21
CA LEU A 1063 10.19 73.71 -83.59
C LEU A 1063 10.55 74.93 -84.46
N ASP A 1064 9.90 76.09 -84.22
CA ASP A 1064 10.05 77.36 -84.98
C ASP A 1064 10.20 77.17 -86.51
N ALA A 1065 9.47 76.20 -87.07
CA ALA A 1065 9.68 75.73 -88.44
C ALA A 1065 8.80 76.50 -89.44
N PRO A 1066 9.37 77.33 -90.34
CA PRO A 1066 8.59 78.08 -91.31
C PRO A 1066 8.14 77.20 -92.48
N ILE A 1067 6.83 77.08 -92.69
CA ILE A 1067 6.21 76.38 -93.82
C ILE A 1067 5.68 77.41 -94.82
N GLN A 1068 6.12 77.34 -96.08
CA GLN A 1068 5.62 78.20 -97.15
C GLN A 1068 4.27 77.70 -97.65
N LEU A 1069 3.19 78.49 -97.48
CA LEU A 1069 1.85 78.09 -97.93
C LEU A 1069 1.65 78.28 -99.45
N VAL A 1070 2.52 79.06 -100.09
CA VAL A 1070 2.62 79.17 -101.54
C VAL A 1070 4.02 78.72 -101.94
N PRO A 1071 4.17 77.59 -102.65
CA PRO A 1071 5.48 77.10 -103.06
C PRO A 1071 6.31 78.17 -103.77
N GLY A 1072 7.52 78.44 -103.26
CA GLY A 1072 8.44 79.44 -103.82
C GLY A 1072 8.14 80.89 -103.44
N SER A 1073 7.24 81.15 -102.47
CA SER A 1073 6.86 82.49 -102.03
C SER A 1073 6.77 82.55 -100.50
N ASP A 1074 7.60 83.42 -99.90
CA ASP A 1074 7.60 83.77 -98.48
C ASP A 1074 6.48 84.77 -98.08
N ARG A 1075 5.61 85.12 -99.04
CA ARG A 1075 4.51 86.07 -98.82
C ARG A 1075 3.52 85.58 -97.78
N VAL A 1076 3.38 84.27 -97.63
CA VAL A 1076 2.46 83.66 -96.68
C VAL A 1076 3.18 82.46 -96.07
N THR A 1077 3.64 82.63 -94.84
CA THR A 1077 4.40 81.62 -94.12
C THR A 1077 3.66 81.22 -92.85
N LEU A 1078 3.53 79.93 -92.63
CA LEU A 1078 2.99 79.33 -91.41
C LEU A 1078 4.17 78.79 -90.59
N THR A 1079 4.53 79.46 -89.50
CA THR A 1079 5.61 78.98 -88.61
C THR A 1079 5.03 78.05 -87.56
N VAL A 1080 5.38 76.77 -87.59
CA VAL A 1080 4.94 75.76 -86.62
C VAL A 1080 5.87 75.80 -85.40
N GLU A 1081 5.29 76.03 -84.22
CA GLU A 1081 6.02 76.15 -82.96
C GLU A 1081 5.96 74.85 -82.14
N GLN A 1082 4.82 74.15 -82.22
CA GLN A 1082 4.60 72.89 -81.51
C GLN A 1082 3.73 71.95 -82.35
N VAL A 1083 4.00 70.65 -82.26
CA VAL A 1083 3.17 69.59 -82.83
C VAL A 1083 2.86 68.56 -81.76
N GLN A 1084 1.57 68.38 -81.47
CA GLN A 1084 1.06 67.35 -80.59
C GLN A 1084 0.15 66.41 -81.34
N GLY A 1085 0.19 65.11 -81.03
CA GLY A 1085 -0.75 64.20 -81.63
C GLY A 1085 -0.36 62.74 -81.54
N THR A 1086 -1.10 61.91 -82.25
CA THR A 1086 -0.85 60.47 -82.32
C THR A 1086 -0.82 59.97 -83.76
N ALA A 1087 -0.13 58.86 -83.96
CA ALA A 1087 -0.10 58.12 -85.21
C ALA A 1087 -0.23 56.63 -84.97
N ASP A 1088 -0.96 55.96 -85.86
CA ASP A 1088 -0.96 54.51 -86.01
C ASP A 1088 -0.74 54.19 -87.48
N VAL A 1089 0.38 53.52 -87.78
CA VAL A 1089 0.83 53.16 -89.14
C VAL A 1089 0.97 51.65 -89.22
N PRO A 1090 0.06 50.95 -89.91
CA PRO A 1090 0.22 49.52 -90.15
C PRO A 1090 1.40 49.27 -91.09
N LEU A 1091 2.46 48.60 -90.62
CA LEU A 1091 3.63 48.25 -91.44
C LEU A 1091 3.52 46.85 -92.05
N LEU A 1092 2.67 45.99 -91.48
CA LEU A 1092 2.43 44.65 -91.99
C LEU A 1092 1.04 44.53 -92.65
N PRO A 1093 0.88 43.72 -93.71
CA PRO A 1093 -0.42 43.49 -94.34
C PRO A 1093 -1.49 42.90 -93.40
N THR A 1094 -1.05 42.26 -92.32
CA THR A 1094 -1.90 41.66 -91.28
C THR A 1094 -2.38 42.66 -90.23
N ALA A 1095 -1.83 43.88 -90.22
CA ALA A 1095 -2.17 44.91 -89.25
C ALA A 1095 -3.50 45.63 -89.61
N PRO A 1096 -4.35 45.95 -88.63
CA PRO A 1096 -5.70 46.46 -88.88
C PRO A 1096 -5.74 47.97 -89.19
N GLY A 1097 -6.55 48.34 -90.19
CA GLY A 1097 -6.92 49.74 -90.49
C GLY A 1097 -5.98 50.45 -91.48
N PRO A 1098 -6.38 51.60 -92.05
CA PRO A 1098 -5.47 52.47 -92.79
C PRO A 1098 -4.52 53.20 -91.82
N ALA A 1099 -3.42 53.75 -92.34
CA ALA A 1099 -2.58 54.67 -91.57
C ALA A 1099 -3.42 55.86 -91.09
N THR A 1100 -3.34 56.18 -89.79
CA THR A 1100 -4.08 57.30 -89.18
C THR A 1100 -3.15 58.25 -88.46
N PHE A 1101 -3.37 59.55 -88.68
CA PHE A 1101 -2.62 60.64 -88.07
C PHE A 1101 -3.59 61.66 -87.51
N ALA A 1102 -3.46 61.95 -86.22
CA ALA A 1102 -4.21 62.99 -85.53
C ALA A 1102 -3.22 63.99 -84.95
N LEU A 1103 -2.74 64.90 -85.79
CA LEU A 1103 -1.77 65.93 -85.42
C LEU A 1103 -2.48 67.28 -85.24
N THR A 1104 -2.18 67.93 -84.13
CA THR A 1104 -2.53 69.32 -83.83
C THR A 1104 -1.24 70.11 -83.82
N ALA A 1105 -1.15 71.13 -84.67
CA ALA A 1105 0.00 72.00 -84.73
C ALA A 1105 -0.38 73.40 -84.23
N ASP A 1106 0.39 73.93 -83.29
CA ASP A 1106 0.33 75.34 -82.95
C ASP A 1106 1.27 76.09 -83.88
N ALA A 1107 0.69 77.02 -84.65
CA ALA A 1107 1.40 77.72 -85.69
C ALA A 1107 1.00 79.20 -85.78
N ARG A 1108 1.98 80.05 -86.09
CA ARG A 1108 1.78 81.48 -86.33
C ARG A 1108 1.77 81.75 -87.84
N LEU A 1109 0.69 82.33 -88.34
CA LEU A 1109 0.57 82.77 -89.73
C LEU A 1109 1.14 84.18 -89.90
N ALA A 1110 2.10 84.36 -90.80
CA ALA A 1110 2.61 85.65 -91.23
C ALA A 1110 2.26 85.91 -92.69
N VAL A 1111 1.64 87.07 -92.97
CA VAL A 1111 1.37 87.54 -94.34
C VAL A 1111 2.28 88.75 -94.62
N ASN A 1112 3.30 88.53 -95.42
CA ASN A 1112 4.33 89.51 -95.73
C ASN A 1112 3.90 90.41 -96.90
N GLY A 1113 3.48 91.63 -96.58
CA GLY A 1113 3.03 92.65 -97.54
C GLY A 1113 4.07 93.04 -98.59
N ALA A 1114 3.62 93.35 -99.80
CA ALA A 1114 4.44 93.71 -100.95
C ALA A 1114 4.95 95.16 -100.90
N SER A 1115 5.80 95.49 -99.91
CA SER A 1115 6.86 96.52 -99.99
C SER A 1115 7.49 96.73 -98.61
N GLY A 1116 8.79 96.45 -98.47
CA GLY A 1116 9.53 96.73 -97.23
C GLY A 1116 9.87 98.22 -97.04
N PRO A 1117 10.59 98.58 -95.96
CA PRO A 1117 10.15 98.56 -94.57
C PRO A 1117 9.76 99.98 -94.09
N ALA A 1118 8.59 100.09 -93.44
CA ALA A 1118 8.13 101.12 -92.48
C ALA A 1118 6.69 100.71 -92.08
N ALA A 1119 6.32 100.29 -90.86
CA ALA A 1119 6.50 100.76 -89.48
C ALA A 1119 5.12 101.15 -88.90
N ALA A 1120 4.56 100.30 -88.02
CA ALA A 1120 3.61 100.65 -86.96
C ALA A 1120 3.44 99.46 -86.00
N GLU A 1121 3.35 99.82 -84.71
CA GLU A 1121 3.21 99.07 -83.43
C GLU A 1121 2.87 97.57 -83.42
#